data_AF-A0A8S8YEF2-F1
#
_entry.id   AF-A0A8S8YEF2-F1
#
_cell.length_a   1.000
_cell.length_b   1.000
_cell.length_c   1.000
_cell.angle_alpha   90.00
_cell.angle_beta   90.00
_cell.angle_gamma   90.00
#
_symmetry.space_group_name_H-M   'P 1'
#
loop_
_entity.id
_entity.type
_entity.pdbx_description
1 polymer ?
#
loop_
_entity_poly.entity_id
_entity_poly.type
_entity_poly.pdbx_seq_one_letter_code
_entity_poly.pdbx_strand_id
1 'polypeptide(L)'
;MSPLCWTWVTVHESFLVWMQTRGTDNQSDHDYDGLTALMEYCWPYDLDSCFTNNRTGLPGKPAEASETGVRWYLDPRSGDTDGDGLPDGYEVAMCMSQTGYINVSNVWNCMAFDPLNSSDGQIDSDRCRDLTLGCGDGFDVDRDGTIEPHEFYTNAEEYLYGAPENWMTEFDGLRCSGEIAHLVDPCKTEETRPTGDDGWLGTDPLDNDTDYYRWVGNPGQALSQTQKGDGIIDGWEIYFQLDPRNSSDALIDSDIDGWDVNRDGAISPDTSGATLDLGEVFSNLEEYTVYLDDDNWVTAGVKRAALGSAGQTVTAYDQGTSPSILHHNAHSIFSDDVHGLVYIGTMRGVTVMSPSTNDSNHFALPSGEHLLDLHLWPAGSSDGVLLLSTTMGLMTLSLDEEGQISSVIDTHDSPELQLITPLQTGSGAQIDLIGFGDQQLVWRFSLDSEGLISGWTEVVPLTAALQQQENTTVEVATHVVLPSEGGRLFVGTDRGLLMANSTDFVGGFDSTWIFNISNAEEFVIPADAIDSALAARVQALVVDGPRDGDGEITSPQTLWVGTRGGVHQFDLVVGPSNPLGAFSYDRMTNEDEFTANNIQSILPLGDEVIVGSQWGTWALDADHVRSSGVEPDHTRIPGRVVDMTVLEVDGTPYIFAALDPGVYANMVLIDPLSNDSDSDGMPDGWEFVHGLDPTNPYDRDDDSDADGVNFNPDDDDYFDRSWSNLDEFRFVSSTEQGWNTTNPQLADTDGDGLFDGEEYWGFFLERTNFTCHYLNGAYVCDDATGEAARNTYITGWSDSGSGGATDRSIDPTNIDTDQDGMPDGWEIQYRRWIGQTFTGGNDWSLDPTDPSDADEDADNDGLSNLCEYQWQQIRLLVLEQGLSTHNETAEGASTWVDTDPNLADSDGDGLPDGWEARYTCSWSSAQEGLNPLNGSDAGNNPDGDGYDVNHDGILQPDEMYTNWMEYYVSSLIMMGDVDQNGNSLSFSTSLFNESWNGSATEPFGFFATNEVIQDQPMAPVADQGSSDPLNRDTDGDGMPDGWEVYFARWNVLENLGH
;
A
#
# COMPACT_ATOMS: atom_id res chain seq x y z
N MET A 1 18.62 57.97 71.21
CA MET A 1 18.32 56.54 71.06
C MET A 1 19.04 56.12 69.79
N SER A 2 20.16 55.43 69.97
CA SER A 2 21.17 55.22 68.93
C SER A 2 20.99 53.86 68.26
N PRO A 3 21.27 53.75 66.96
CA PRO A 3 21.36 52.48 66.25
C PRO A 3 22.73 51.84 66.49
N LEU A 4 22.78 50.53 66.68
CA LEU A 4 24.03 49.77 66.70
C LEU A 4 24.07 48.82 65.51
N CYS A 5 24.76 49.30 64.50
CA CYS A 5 25.37 48.55 63.42
C CYS A 5 26.32 47.49 64.02
N TRP A 6 26.10 46.22 63.70
CA TRP A 6 27.14 45.19 63.85
C TRP A 6 27.60 44.81 62.44
N THR A 7 28.76 45.34 62.09
CA THR A 7 29.56 44.97 60.93
C THR A 7 30.06 43.53 61.08
N TRP A 8 29.67 42.64 60.17
CA TRP A 8 30.06 41.22 60.06
C TRP A 8 31.52 40.97 59.64
N VAL A 9 32.42 41.94 59.84
CA VAL A 9 33.83 41.85 59.42
C VAL A 9 34.71 41.10 60.45
N THR A 10 34.15 40.64 61.58
CA THR A 10 34.93 39.98 62.65
C THR A 10 34.62 38.51 62.89
N VAL A 11 33.69 37.90 62.12
CA VAL A 11 33.42 36.47 62.23
C VAL A 11 34.40 35.64 61.38
N HIS A 12 34.97 36.22 60.31
CA HIS A 12 35.90 35.52 59.43
C HIS A 12 37.18 35.03 60.13
N GLU A 13 37.84 35.84 60.96
CA GLU A 13 39.08 35.42 61.63
C GLU A 13 38.86 34.52 62.87
N SER A 14 37.65 34.55 63.46
CA SER A 14 37.34 33.72 64.64
C SER A 14 36.79 32.34 64.26
N PHE A 15 36.19 32.20 63.07
CA PHE A 15 35.71 30.93 62.53
C PHE A 15 36.86 30.08 61.97
N LEU A 16 37.84 30.74 61.32
CA LEU A 16 39.05 30.09 60.78
C LEU A 16 39.93 29.42 61.85
N VAL A 17 39.95 29.93 63.09
CA VAL A 17 40.74 29.34 64.18
C VAL A 17 39.98 28.21 64.90
N TRP A 18 38.65 28.15 64.79
CA TRP A 18 37.84 27.06 65.37
C TRP A 18 37.85 25.79 64.49
N MET A 19 37.87 25.94 63.16
CA MET A 19 37.99 24.82 62.22
C MET A 19 39.35 24.11 62.28
N GLN A 20 40.43 24.80 62.67
CA GLN A 20 41.77 24.18 62.74
C GLN A 20 41.96 23.18 63.90
N THR A 21 41.03 23.05 64.84
CA THR A 21 41.20 22.15 66.00
C THR A 21 40.06 21.16 66.27
N ARG A 22 38.96 21.21 65.50
CA ARG A 22 37.88 20.19 65.46
C ARG A 22 37.15 20.11 64.09
N GLY A 23 37.84 20.37 62.98
CA GLY A 23 37.26 20.18 61.63
C GLY A 23 37.28 18.71 61.22
N THR A 24 36.27 17.94 61.61
CA THR A 24 36.12 16.53 61.23
C THR A 24 34.89 16.27 60.35
N ASP A 25 34.12 17.31 60.01
CA ASP A 25 32.85 17.25 59.26
C ASP A 25 32.93 17.87 57.85
N ASN A 26 34.07 18.44 57.44
CA ASN A 26 34.20 19.04 56.11
C ASN A 26 34.44 18.02 54.98
N GLN A 27 34.82 16.78 55.33
CA GLN A 27 35.02 15.67 54.39
C GLN A 27 33.95 14.59 54.57
N SER A 28 32.96 14.82 55.43
CA SER A 28 31.82 13.91 55.56
C SER A 28 30.74 14.31 54.57
N ASP A 29 30.20 13.29 53.94
CA ASP A 29 28.93 13.25 53.23
C ASP A 29 27.92 12.58 54.21
N HIS A 30 26.88 13.31 54.64
CA HIS A 30 25.98 12.86 55.71
C HIS A 30 24.61 12.39 55.20
N ASP A 31 24.19 12.95 54.09
CA ASP A 31 23.00 12.77 53.27
C ASP A 31 23.23 11.83 52.08
N TYR A 32 24.44 11.35 51.89
CA TYR A 32 24.79 10.26 50.98
C TYR A 32 24.52 10.55 49.50
N ASP A 33 24.52 11.82 49.14
CA ASP A 33 24.44 12.29 47.76
C ASP A 33 25.82 12.29 47.07
N GLY A 34 26.90 11.89 47.76
CA GLY A 34 28.25 11.86 47.20
C GLY A 34 28.95 13.23 47.16
N LEU A 35 28.32 14.30 47.64
CA LEU A 35 28.95 15.58 47.89
C LEU A 35 29.43 15.64 49.35
N THR A 36 30.64 16.18 49.55
CA THR A 36 31.08 16.49 50.91
C THR A 36 30.44 17.80 51.37
N ALA A 37 30.21 17.96 52.68
CA ALA A 37 29.72 19.22 53.24
C ALA A 37 30.54 20.48 52.85
N LEU A 38 31.81 20.30 52.44
CA LEU A 38 32.63 21.38 51.88
C LEU A 38 32.32 21.70 50.42
N MET A 39 32.03 20.69 49.61
CA MET A 39 31.63 20.83 48.20
C MET A 39 30.29 21.56 48.12
N GLU A 40 29.31 21.14 48.90
CA GLU A 40 27.98 21.77 48.98
C GLU A 40 28.05 23.23 49.41
N TYR A 41 28.82 23.53 50.46
CA TYR A 41 29.05 24.93 50.88
C TYR A 41 29.69 25.79 49.78
N CYS A 42 30.52 25.18 48.94
CA CYS A 42 31.23 25.87 47.87
C CYS A 42 30.40 26.04 46.60
N TRP A 43 29.37 25.22 46.38
CA TRP A 43 28.51 25.29 45.21
C TRP A 43 27.96 26.72 45.00
N PRO A 44 27.97 27.27 43.78
CA PRO A 44 28.37 26.68 42.49
C PRO A 44 29.84 26.88 42.08
N TYR A 45 30.74 27.12 43.04
CA TYR A 45 32.19 27.21 42.79
C TYR A 45 32.87 25.85 42.97
N ASP A 46 33.86 25.55 42.13
CA ASP A 46 34.79 24.46 42.43
C ASP A 46 35.59 24.76 43.72
N LEU A 47 36.15 23.72 44.33
CA LEU A 47 36.88 23.84 45.61
C LEU A 47 38.08 24.81 45.49
N ASP A 48 38.74 24.86 44.34
CA ASP A 48 39.89 25.73 44.09
C ASP A 48 39.47 27.21 43.99
N SER A 49 38.36 27.53 43.32
CA SER A 49 37.84 28.88 43.16
C SER A 49 37.14 29.38 44.41
N CYS A 50 36.52 28.48 45.18
CA CYS A 50 35.79 28.79 46.41
C CYS A 50 36.68 29.47 47.48
N PHE A 51 37.95 29.07 47.56
CA PHE A 51 38.91 29.55 48.58
C PHE A 51 40.07 30.40 48.04
N THR A 52 40.12 30.65 46.72
CA THR A 52 41.12 31.54 46.11
C THR A 52 40.57 32.95 45.88
N ASN A 53 41.46 33.89 45.52
CA ASN A 53 41.06 35.26 45.16
C ASN A 53 40.31 35.34 43.81
N ASN A 54 40.04 34.21 43.18
CA ASN A 54 39.30 34.11 41.91
C ASN A 54 37.78 34.12 42.11
N ARG A 55 37.29 34.03 43.35
CA ARG A 55 35.87 34.14 43.69
C ARG A 55 35.36 35.57 43.53
N THR A 56 34.33 35.75 42.72
CA THR A 56 33.73 37.06 42.45
C THR A 56 32.46 37.35 43.28
N GLY A 57 31.86 36.32 43.91
CA GLY A 57 30.60 36.41 44.67
C GLY A 57 30.57 35.61 45.98
N LEU A 58 29.38 35.37 46.52
CA LEU A 58 29.13 34.40 47.60
C LEU A 58 28.63 33.08 46.99
N PRO A 59 28.89 31.91 47.62
CA PRO A 59 28.28 30.64 47.23
C PRO A 59 26.75 30.70 47.30
N GLY A 60 26.09 29.71 46.67
CA GLY A 60 24.65 29.56 46.59
C GLY A 60 23.96 30.48 45.58
N LYS A 61 22.70 30.14 45.25
CA LYS A 61 21.84 30.88 44.31
C LYS A 61 21.45 32.24 44.92
N PRO A 62 21.76 33.38 44.26
CA PRO A 62 21.53 34.70 44.82
C PRO A 62 20.04 34.96 45.11
N ALA A 63 19.76 35.81 46.10
CA ALA A 63 18.39 36.12 46.54
C ALA A 63 17.52 36.71 45.42
N GLU A 64 18.14 37.37 44.45
CA GLU A 64 17.47 37.94 43.28
C GLU A 64 17.08 36.87 42.24
N ALA A 65 17.68 35.69 42.28
CA ALA A 65 17.43 34.56 41.38
C ALA A 65 16.74 33.37 42.08
N SER A 66 16.62 33.40 43.41
CA SER A 66 15.86 32.41 44.18
C SER A 66 14.37 32.74 44.19
N GLU A 67 13.51 31.73 44.14
CA GLU A 67 12.05 31.90 44.15
C GLU A 67 11.52 32.57 45.43
N THR A 68 12.18 32.33 46.56
CA THR A 68 11.76 32.86 47.87
C THR A 68 12.33 34.24 48.21
N GLY A 69 13.15 34.82 47.32
CA GLY A 69 13.82 36.10 47.59
C GLY A 69 14.91 36.04 48.66
N VAL A 70 15.40 34.84 49.00
CA VAL A 70 16.46 34.57 49.99
C VAL A 70 17.48 33.66 49.33
N ARG A 71 18.77 33.95 49.55
CA ARG A 71 19.86 33.13 49.00
C ARG A 71 19.74 31.67 49.43
N TRP A 72 19.72 30.78 48.45
CA TRP A 72 19.66 29.33 48.65
C TRP A 72 21.06 28.72 48.57
N TYR A 73 21.24 27.61 49.29
CA TYR A 73 22.47 26.85 49.40
C TYR A 73 22.08 25.38 49.47
N LEU A 74 22.95 24.50 48.94
CA LEU A 74 22.84 23.06 49.18
C LEU A 74 22.89 22.79 50.70
N ASP A 75 21.97 21.97 51.18
CA ASP A 75 21.85 21.61 52.59
C ASP A 75 22.52 20.25 52.85
N PRO A 76 23.65 20.19 53.58
CA PRO A 76 24.47 18.98 53.85
C PRO A 76 23.81 17.94 54.79
N ARG A 77 22.49 17.89 54.74
CA ARG A 77 21.58 17.06 55.53
C ARG A 77 20.39 16.57 54.69
N SER A 78 20.27 17.00 53.44
CA SER A 78 19.17 16.74 52.52
C SER A 78 19.82 16.34 51.21
N GLY A 79 19.63 15.10 50.76
CA GLY A 79 20.30 14.61 49.55
C GLY A 79 19.70 15.19 48.27
N ASP A 80 18.53 15.83 48.40
CA ASP A 80 17.79 16.58 47.40
C ASP A 80 17.35 17.88 48.11
N THR A 81 17.98 19.01 47.78
CA THR A 81 17.81 20.28 48.50
C THR A 81 16.54 21.01 48.08
N ASP A 82 16.14 20.92 46.82
CA ASP A 82 15.01 21.67 46.26
C ASP A 82 13.74 20.82 46.05
N GLY A 83 13.85 19.51 46.18
CA GLY A 83 12.77 18.56 46.39
C GLY A 83 12.08 18.08 45.13
N ASP A 84 12.79 18.02 44.01
CA ASP A 84 12.24 17.65 42.71
C ASP A 84 12.44 16.18 42.32
N GLY A 85 13.11 15.40 43.19
CA GLY A 85 13.37 13.98 42.98
C GLY A 85 14.75 13.68 42.39
N LEU A 86 15.52 14.70 42.00
CA LEU A 86 16.91 14.58 41.60
C LEU A 86 17.83 14.88 42.79
N PRO A 87 18.79 14.00 43.12
CA PRO A 87 19.72 14.29 44.19
C PRO A 87 20.78 15.34 43.82
N ASP A 88 21.13 16.20 44.77
CA ASP A 88 22.07 17.32 44.59
C ASP A 88 23.38 16.84 43.92
N GLY A 89 23.94 15.73 44.40
CA GLY A 89 25.18 15.17 43.84
C GLY A 89 25.03 14.59 42.43
N TYR A 90 23.86 14.04 42.07
CA TYR A 90 23.57 13.61 40.70
C TYR A 90 23.59 14.81 39.76
N GLU A 91 22.86 15.87 40.11
CA GLU A 91 22.75 17.08 39.30
C GLU A 91 24.08 17.81 39.17
N VAL A 92 24.84 17.93 40.26
CA VAL A 92 26.19 18.49 40.23
C VAL A 92 27.08 17.68 39.29
N ALA A 93 27.02 16.35 39.32
CA ALA A 93 27.81 15.52 38.44
C ALA A 93 27.40 15.68 36.97
N MET A 94 26.09 15.68 36.66
CA MET A 94 25.57 15.88 35.31
C MET A 94 25.89 17.28 34.77
N CYS A 95 25.75 18.32 35.59
CA CYS A 95 26.15 19.67 35.23
C CYS A 95 27.66 19.78 34.99
N MET A 96 28.51 19.26 35.85
CA MET A 96 29.96 19.38 35.68
C MET A 96 30.49 18.57 34.49
N SER A 97 29.84 17.47 34.14
CA SER A 97 30.30 16.52 33.12
C SER A 97 29.69 16.73 31.75
N GLN A 98 28.40 17.10 31.67
CA GLN A 98 27.62 17.04 30.43
C GLN A 98 26.94 18.35 30.02
N THR A 99 26.29 19.05 30.96
CA THR A 99 25.34 20.14 30.63
C THR A 99 25.73 21.52 31.16
N GLY A 100 26.85 21.64 31.85
CA GLY A 100 27.28 22.89 32.47
C GLY A 100 28.57 23.47 31.89
N TYR A 101 28.79 24.76 32.15
CA TYR A 101 30.05 25.42 31.85
C TYR A 101 30.43 26.43 32.94
N ILE A 102 31.73 26.68 33.08
CA ILE A 102 32.25 27.69 34.00
C ILE A 102 32.19 29.07 33.33
N ASN A 103 31.44 29.99 33.93
CA ASN A 103 31.32 31.35 33.43
C ASN A 103 32.54 32.23 33.79
N VAL A 104 32.57 33.47 33.30
CA VAL A 104 33.65 34.45 33.56
C VAL A 104 33.87 34.78 35.05
N SER A 105 32.90 34.45 35.90
CA SER A 105 32.93 34.64 37.35
C SER A 105 33.46 33.42 38.10
N ASN A 106 33.91 32.38 37.39
CA ASN A 106 34.34 31.07 37.89
C ASN A 106 33.22 30.29 38.61
N VAL A 107 31.97 30.49 38.18
CA VAL A 107 30.78 29.79 38.69
C VAL A 107 30.31 28.82 37.62
N TRP A 108 29.96 27.60 38.03
CA TRP A 108 29.23 26.67 37.18
C TRP A 108 27.85 27.22 36.86
N ASN A 109 27.52 27.24 35.57
CA ASN A 109 26.19 27.52 35.08
C ASN A 109 25.65 26.23 34.46
N CYS A 110 24.60 25.68 35.06
CA CYS A 110 23.98 24.42 34.64
C CYS A 110 22.82 24.74 33.69
N MET A 111 22.72 24.01 32.58
CA MET A 111 21.67 24.23 31.59
C MET A 111 20.43 23.38 31.85
N ALA A 112 20.62 22.13 32.32
CA ALA A 112 19.52 21.17 32.58
C ALA A 112 19.43 20.69 34.03
N PHE A 113 20.55 20.54 34.76
CA PHE A 113 20.54 20.00 36.12
C PHE A 113 21.19 21.00 37.10
N ASP A 114 20.38 21.84 37.76
CA ASP A 114 20.77 22.78 38.80
C ASP A 114 20.14 22.37 40.14
N PRO A 115 20.92 21.92 41.14
CA PRO A 115 20.42 21.40 42.43
C PRO A 115 19.79 22.43 43.37
N LEU A 116 19.39 23.57 42.82
CA LEU A 116 18.69 24.67 43.48
C LEU A 116 17.56 25.19 42.57
N ASN A 117 17.07 24.38 41.63
CA ASN A 117 16.13 24.72 40.58
C ASN A 117 15.01 23.69 40.30
N SER A 118 14.36 23.15 41.33
CA SER A 118 13.22 22.21 41.32
C SER A 118 12.26 22.01 40.10
N SER A 119 12.20 22.91 39.14
CA SER A 119 11.59 22.67 37.83
C SER A 119 12.32 21.62 36.98
N ASP A 120 13.63 21.43 37.15
CA ASP A 120 14.41 20.52 36.31
C ASP A 120 14.13 19.04 36.56
N GLY A 121 13.66 18.62 37.73
CA GLY A 121 13.13 17.26 37.90
C GLY A 121 11.86 16.98 37.09
N GLN A 122 11.14 18.00 36.60
CA GLN A 122 9.87 17.87 35.88
C GLN A 122 9.95 18.24 34.39
N ILE A 123 11.11 18.72 33.93
CA ILE A 123 11.35 18.86 32.50
C ILE A 123 11.90 17.56 31.96
N ASP A 124 11.71 17.37 30.67
CA ASP A 124 12.34 16.34 29.90
C ASP A 124 13.53 16.99 29.16
N SER A 125 14.76 16.62 29.52
CA SER A 125 15.99 17.32 29.09
C SER A 125 16.68 16.66 27.90
N ASP A 126 16.08 15.66 27.26
CA ASP A 126 16.77 14.91 26.22
C ASP A 126 17.31 15.75 25.09
N ARG A 127 18.42 15.26 24.54
CA ARG A 127 19.10 15.92 23.45
C ARG A 127 18.36 15.72 22.15
N CYS A 128 18.01 16.84 21.53
CA CYS A 128 17.58 16.88 20.15
C CYS A 128 18.67 16.40 19.18
N ARG A 129 18.28 16.09 17.94
CA ARG A 129 19.20 15.72 16.85
C ARG A 129 20.29 16.77 16.57
N ASP A 130 20.01 18.04 16.85
CA ASP A 130 20.95 19.16 16.72
C ASP A 130 21.80 19.42 17.98
N LEU A 131 21.67 18.55 19.00
CA LEU A 131 22.32 18.59 20.31
C LEU A 131 21.82 19.70 21.25
N THR A 132 20.71 20.37 20.93
CA THR A 132 19.97 21.20 21.89
C THR A 132 19.23 20.31 22.90
N LEU A 133 18.71 20.89 23.98
CA LEU A 133 18.04 20.16 25.07
C LEU A 133 16.54 20.45 25.01
N GLY A 134 15.74 19.46 25.38
CA GLY A 134 14.30 19.60 25.55
C GLY A 134 13.46 19.10 24.36
N CYS A 135 14.00 18.18 23.56
CA CYS A 135 13.16 17.44 22.61
C CYS A 135 12.35 16.35 23.31
N GLY A 136 12.94 15.78 24.36
CA GLY A 136 12.34 14.73 25.14
C GLY A 136 12.24 13.37 24.46
N ASP A 137 11.88 12.39 25.26
CA ASP A 137 11.60 11.01 24.87
C ASP A 137 10.23 10.53 25.37
N GLY A 138 9.46 11.45 25.97
CA GLY A 138 8.01 11.32 26.06
C GLY A 138 7.36 11.21 24.68
N PHE A 139 6.17 10.60 24.63
CA PHE A 139 5.46 10.33 23.37
C PHE A 139 3.98 10.63 23.52
N ASP A 140 3.30 10.88 22.40
CA ASP A 140 1.89 11.23 22.39
C ASP A 140 1.02 9.97 22.49
N VAL A 141 0.43 9.78 23.67
CA VAL A 141 -0.35 8.59 24.01
C VAL A 141 -1.75 8.66 23.40
N ASP A 142 -2.34 9.86 23.31
CA ASP A 142 -3.70 10.05 22.79
C ASP A 142 -3.76 10.46 21.31
N ARG A 143 -2.59 10.56 20.67
CA ARG A 143 -2.35 10.78 19.24
C ARG A 143 -2.92 12.11 18.74
N ASP A 144 -3.09 13.09 19.64
CA ASP A 144 -3.70 14.36 19.30
C ASP A 144 -2.75 15.30 18.52
N GLY A 145 -1.45 15.01 18.56
CA GLY A 145 -0.36 15.74 17.94
C GLY A 145 0.38 16.71 18.85
N THR A 146 0.24 16.55 20.16
CA THR A 146 0.83 17.39 21.20
C THR A 146 1.27 16.52 22.37
N ILE A 147 2.58 16.51 22.65
CA ILE A 147 3.07 15.85 23.87
C ILE A 147 2.90 16.81 25.05
N GLU A 148 2.14 16.38 26.03
CA GLU A 148 1.73 17.21 27.14
C GLU A 148 2.56 16.91 28.40
N PRO A 149 2.57 17.81 29.42
CA PRO A 149 3.42 17.62 30.59
C PRO A 149 3.18 16.35 31.42
N HIS A 150 2.12 15.60 31.11
CA HIS A 150 1.81 14.33 31.77
C HIS A 150 2.22 13.10 30.93
N GLU A 151 2.70 13.33 29.71
CA GLU A 151 3.22 12.35 28.75
C GLU A 151 4.74 12.44 28.60
N PHE A 152 5.37 13.45 29.21
CA PHE A 152 6.83 13.52 29.34
C PHE A 152 7.33 12.38 30.19
N TYR A 153 8.47 11.80 29.81
CA TYR A 153 9.25 10.97 30.69
C TYR A 153 10.32 11.87 31.32
N THR A 154 10.06 12.27 32.56
CA THR A 154 10.80 13.39 33.17
C THR A 154 12.17 12.95 33.68
N ASN A 155 13.12 13.90 33.78
CA ASN A 155 14.46 13.63 34.30
C ASN A 155 14.46 12.86 35.65
N ALA A 156 13.49 13.17 36.52
CA ALA A 156 13.35 12.50 37.81
C ALA A 156 12.85 11.05 37.67
N GLU A 157 11.93 10.79 36.75
CA GLU A 157 11.43 9.43 36.47
C GLU A 157 12.53 8.55 35.89
N GLU A 158 13.28 9.08 34.94
CA GLU A 158 14.44 8.45 34.34
C GLU A 158 15.54 8.06 35.34
N TYR A 159 15.95 9.02 36.19
CA TYR A 159 16.92 8.76 37.25
C TYR A 159 16.47 7.62 38.18
N LEU A 160 15.18 7.63 38.52
CA LEU A 160 14.57 6.66 39.44
C LEU A 160 14.16 5.36 38.75
N TYR A 161 14.30 5.20 37.43
CA TYR A 161 13.79 4.04 36.71
C TYR A 161 14.33 2.70 37.23
N GLY A 162 13.45 1.85 37.78
CA GLY A 162 13.83 0.56 38.38
C GLY A 162 14.37 0.68 39.82
N ALA A 163 14.17 1.81 40.48
CA ALA A 163 14.41 1.96 41.92
C ALA A 163 13.31 1.25 42.73
N PRO A 164 13.63 0.65 43.89
CA PRO A 164 12.63 0.17 44.83
C PRO A 164 11.69 1.30 45.32
N GLU A 165 10.40 1.03 45.54
CA GLU A 165 9.41 2.01 46.02
C GLU A 165 9.80 2.75 47.32
N ASN A 166 10.75 2.21 48.09
CA ASN A 166 11.22 2.77 49.34
C ASN A 166 12.62 3.40 49.25
N TRP A 167 13.13 3.63 48.04
CA TRP A 167 14.43 4.24 47.81
C TRP A 167 14.45 5.68 48.30
N MET A 168 15.43 6.03 49.13
CA MET A 168 15.71 7.43 49.45
C MET A 168 17.21 7.66 49.56
N THR A 169 17.71 8.71 48.91
CA THR A 169 19.14 9.04 48.83
C THR A 169 19.78 9.13 50.22
N GLU A 170 19.10 9.70 51.22
CA GLU A 170 19.64 9.86 52.58
C GLU A 170 19.90 8.55 53.33
N PHE A 171 19.38 7.43 52.83
CA PHE A 171 19.59 6.11 53.41
C PHE A 171 20.37 5.17 52.49
N ASP A 172 20.03 5.18 51.21
CA ASP A 172 20.50 4.20 50.24
C ASP A 172 21.69 4.71 49.40
N GLY A 173 21.94 6.02 49.41
CA GLY A 173 22.94 6.71 48.59
C GLY A 173 22.44 7.00 47.18
N LEU A 174 23.33 7.52 46.32
CA LEU A 174 23.00 7.73 44.93
C LEU A 174 22.78 6.42 44.17
N ARG A 175 21.86 6.46 43.21
CA ARG A 175 21.49 5.33 42.36
C ARG A 175 22.49 5.07 41.24
N CYS A 176 23.67 4.61 41.62
CA CYS A 176 24.79 4.35 40.71
C CYS A 176 25.56 3.07 41.09
N SER A 177 26.49 2.67 40.22
CA SER A 177 27.46 1.60 40.43
C SER A 177 28.87 2.13 40.16
N GLY A 178 29.83 1.81 41.04
CA GLY A 178 31.25 2.12 40.81
C GLY A 178 31.67 3.56 41.12
N GLU A 179 32.65 4.09 40.37
CA GLU A 179 33.13 5.47 40.55
C GLU A 179 32.40 6.44 39.60
N ILE A 180 31.73 7.46 40.16
CA ILE A 180 31.17 8.58 39.39
C ILE A 180 32.12 9.77 39.47
N ALA A 181 32.40 10.38 38.31
CA ALA A 181 33.27 11.54 38.23
C ALA A 181 32.75 12.69 39.12
N HIS A 182 33.66 13.45 39.72
CA HIS A 182 33.38 14.62 40.59
C HIS A 182 32.77 14.31 41.96
N LEU A 183 32.34 13.08 42.23
CA LEU A 183 31.71 12.67 43.50
C LEU A 183 32.64 11.83 44.39
N VAL A 184 32.28 11.68 45.66
CA VAL A 184 33.06 10.94 46.67
C VAL A 184 32.21 9.84 47.31
N ASP A 185 32.58 8.58 47.08
CA ASP A 185 31.83 7.41 47.59
C ASP A 185 30.31 7.48 47.32
N PRO A 186 29.88 7.82 46.08
CA PRO A 186 28.48 8.15 45.77
C PRO A 186 27.54 6.94 45.83
N CYS A 187 28.02 5.78 45.38
CA CYS A 187 27.22 4.57 45.22
C CYS A 187 27.39 3.67 46.46
N LYS A 188 26.37 3.59 47.32
CA LYS A 188 26.41 2.74 48.54
C LYS A 188 25.63 1.44 48.44
N THR A 189 25.15 1.16 47.24
CA THR A 189 24.30 0.04 46.88
C THR A 189 25.19 -1.19 46.58
N GLU A 190 24.62 -2.40 46.72
CA GLU A 190 25.23 -3.62 46.15
C GLU A 190 24.75 -3.87 44.71
N GLU A 191 23.93 -2.96 44.16
CA GLU A 191 23.40 -3.05 42.81
C GLU A 191 24.47 -2.64 41.80
N THR A 192 24.63 -3.46 40.77
CA THR A 192 25.58 -3.23 39.69
C THR A 192 24.87 -3.40 38.37
N ARG A 193 25.30 -2.66 37.34
CA ARG A 193 24.82 -2.88 35.97
C ARG A 193 25.05 -4.33 35.54
N PRO A 194 24.20 -4.89 34.66
CA PRO A 194 24.38 -6.24 34.12
C PRO A 194 25.75 -6.47 33.44
N THR A 195 26.34 -5.42 32.85
CA THR A 195 27.67 -5.46 32.21
C THR A 195 28.82 -5.42 33.22
N GLY A 196 28.57 -4.97 34.45
CA GLY A 196 29.57 -4.75 35.50
C GLY A 196 30.36 -3.44 35.36
N ASP A 197 29.95 -2.54 34.46
CA ASP A 197 30.58 -1.22 34.28
C ASP A 197 30.07 -0.19 35.32
N ASP A 198 30.87 0.86 35.53
CA ASP A 198 30.55 1.98 36.41
C ASP A 198 29.58 2.96 35.71
N GLY A 199 28.60 3.52 36.43
CA GLY A 199 27.63 4.47 35.87
C GLY A 199 26.32 4.57 36.67
N TRP A 200 25.38 5.38 36.18
CA TRP A 200 24.02 5.49 36.72
C TRP A 200 23.21 4.19 36.47
N LEU A 201 22.27 3.86 37.35
CA LEU A 201 21.46 2.63 37.23
C LEU A 201 20.11 2.84 36.53
N GLY A 202 19.64 4.08 36.42
CA GLY A 202 18.44 4.49 35.67
C GLY A 202 18.74 4.70 34.19
N THR A 203 17.78 5.26 33.47
CA THR A 203 18.01 5.77 32.11
C THR A 203 18.86 7.05 32.14
N ASP A 204 19.22 7.61 30.99
CA ASP A 204 20.13 8.75 30.84
C ASP A 204 19.31 9.96 30.38
N PRO A 205 19.02 10.95 31.24
CA PRO A 205 18.15 12.12 30.95
C PRO A 205 18.63 13.13 29.91
N LEU A 206 19.47 12.66 29.00
CA LEU A 206 20.08 13.39 27.91
C LEU A 206 20.12 12.55 26.62
N ASP A 207 19.59 11.33 26.66
CA ASP A 207 19.63 10.30 25.63
C ASP A 207 18.27 9.63 25.57
N ASN A 208 17.56 9.82 24.47
CA ASN A 208 16.16 9.42 24.32
C ASN A 208 15.94 7.91 24.10
N ASP A 209 17.01 7.13 24.00
CA ASP A 209 17.02 5.68 23.75
C ASP A 209 18.23 5.07 24.49
N THR A 210 18.01 4.75 25.77
CA THR A 210 19.03 4.48 26.79
C THR A 210 19.51 3.04 26.82
N ASP A 211 19.97 2.55 25.69
CA ASP A 211 20.21 1.13 25.58
C ASP A 211 21.62 0.67 25.99
N TYR A 212 21.82 0.41 27.29
CA TYR A 212 23.15 0.12 27.83
C TYR A 212 23.71 -1.26 27.46
N TYR A 213 22.85 -2.27 27.30
CA TYR A 213 23.29 -3.65 27.14
C TYR A 213 22.38 -4.49 26.25
N ARG A 214 22.93 -5.62 25.78
CA ARG A 214 22.18 -6.67 25.06
C ARG A 214 22.45 -8.04 25.67
N TRP A 215 21.44 -8.88 25.81
CA TRP A 215 21.58 -10.28 26.18
C TRP A 215 21.96 -11.16 24.99
N VAL A 216 23.01 -11.97 25.14
CA VAL A 216 23.40 -12.95 24.12
C VAL A 216 23.68 -14.34 24.70
N GLY A 217 23.24 -15.38 23.97
CA GLY A 217 23.55 -16.79 24.25
C GLY A 217 22.72 -17.45 25.35
N ASN A 218 23.01 -18.72 25.67
CA ASN A 218 22.36 -19.47 26.74
C ASN A 218 23.41 -20.18 27.66
N PRO A 219 23.50 -19.83 28.97
CA PRO A 219 22.75 -18.77 29.65
C PRO A 219 23.20 -17.38 29.18
N GLY A 220 22.26 -16.42 29.14
CA GLY A 220 22.49 -15.07 28.62
C GLY A 220 23.63 -14.34 29.34
N GLN A 221 24.55 -13.79 28.56
CA GLN A 221 25.57 -12.87 29.03
C GLN A 221 25.21 -11.47 28.53
N ALA A 222 25.15 -10.48 29.43
CA ALA A 222 25.00 -9.08 29.05
C ALA A 222 26.30 -8.57 28.43
N LEU A 223 26.20 -7.96 27.26
CA LEU A 223 27.29 -7.25 26.60
C LEU A 223 26.96 -5.77 26.55
N SER A 224 27.95 -4.92 26.83
CA SER A 224 27.81 -3.48 26.64
C SER A 224 27.80 -3.11 25.16
N GLN A 225 27.05 -2.06 24.85
CA GLN A 225 26.89 -1.58 23.48
C GLN A 225 27.87 -0.46 23.17
N THR A 226 28.37 -0.41 21.93
CA THR A 226 29.20 0.71 21.45
C THR A 226 28.38 1.85 20.86
N GLN A 227 27.19 1.51 20.35
CA GLN A 227 26.15 2.44 19.93
C GLN A 227 24.99 2.14 20.86
N LYS A 228 24.59 3.12 21.67
CA LYS A 228 23.37 3.00 22.44
C LYS A 228 22.19 3.08 21.48
N GLY A 229 21.10 2.44 21.84
CA GLY A 229 19.85 2.46 21.13
C GLY A 229 19.53 1.21 20.32
N ASP A 230 18.28 0.77 20.39
CA ASP A 230 17.65 -0.15 19.45
C ASP A 230 16.65 0.52 18.50
N GLY A 231 16.41 1.82 18.70
CA GLY A 231 15.52 2.62 17.89
C GLY A 231 14.18 2.91 18.55
N ILE A 232 13.89 2.32 19.72
CA ILE A 232 12.69 2.60 20.51
C ILE A 232 13.04 3.64 21.59
N ILE A 233 12.16 4.62 21.82
CA ILE A 233 12.42 5.64 22.84
C ILE A 233 12.05 5.15 24.24
N ASP A 234 12.79 5.59 25.27
CA ASP A 234 12.63 5.06 26.63
C ASP A 234 11.20 5.29 27.15
N GLY A 235 10.60 6.46 26.87
CA GLY A 235 9.24 6.78 27.28
C GLY A 235 8.20 5.76 26.78
N TRP A 236 8.35 5.27 25.54
CA TRP A 236 7.49 4.25 24.96
C TRP A 236 7.71 2.89 25.61
N GLU A 237 8.97 2.49 25.78
CA GLU A 237 9.33 1.23 26.43
C GLU A 237 8.77 1.16 27.86
N ILE A 238 8.88 2.24 28.63
CA ILE A 238 8.38 2.31 30.00
C ILE A 238 6.86 2.16 30.04
N TYR A 239 6.15 2.83 29.13
CA TYR A 239 4.70 2.77 29.06
C TYR A 239 4.22 1.33 28.84
N PHE A 240 4.91 0.59 27.96
CA PHE A 240 4.63 -0.81 27.66
C PHE A 240 5.45 -1.82 28.48
N GLN A 241 6.06 -1.39 29.59
CA GLN A 241 6.77 -2.25 30.54
C GLN A 241 7.95 -3.05 29.95
N LEU A 242 8.56 -2.55 28.87
CA LEU A 242 9.85 -3.00 28.34
C LEU A 242 11.01 -2.45 29.21
N ASP A 243 12.24 -2.96 29.04
CA ASP A 243 13.41 -2.47 29.78
C ASP A 243 14.24 -1.55 28.88
N PRO A 244 14.14 -0.21 29.03
CA PRO A 244 14.84 0.81 28.23
C PRO A 244 16.35 0.89 28.47
N ARG A 245 16.94 -0.23 28.86
CA ARG A 245 18.37 -0.44 29.02
C ARG A 245 18.84 -1.68 28.27
N ASN A 246 17.91 -2.40 27.66
CA ASN A 246 18.07 -3.75 27.14
C ASN A 246 17.55 -3.88 25.70
N SER A 247 18.41 -3.61 24.72
CA SER A 247 18.13 -3.70 23.28
C SER A 247 17.66 -5.05 22.72
N SER A 248 17.56 -6.05 23.58
CA SER A 248 17.17 -7.40 23.20
C SER A 248 15.66 -7.58 23.20
N ASP A 249 14.92 -6.73 23.90
CA ASP A 249 13.46 -6.77 23.91
C ASP A 249 12.85 -6.10 22.67
N ALA A 250 13.50 -5.13 22.01
CA ALA A 250 13.05 -4.65 20.69
C ALA A 250 12.76 -5.76 19.67
N LEU A 251 13.54 -6.85 19.68
CA LEU A 251 13.39 -7.97 18.73
C LEU A 251 12.52 -9.11 19.28
N ILE A 252 11.89 -8.91 20.44
CA ILE A 252 10.97 -9.89 21.03
C ILE A 252 9.55 -9.49 20.60
N ASP A 253 8.79 -10.50 20.21
CA ASP A 253 7.33 -10.46 20.10
C ASP A 253 6.78 -10.82 21.50
N SER A 254 6.20 -9.82 22.17
CA SER A 254 5.89 -9.88 23.61
C SER A 254 4.53 -10.52 23.88
N ASP A 255 3.60 -10.45 22.94
CA ASP A 255 2.22 -10.93 23.03
C ASP A 255 1.92 -12.15 22.13
N ILE A 256 2.86 -12.52 21.27
CA ILE A 256 2.92 -13.75 20.46
C ILE A 256 1.85 -13.73 19.37
N ASP A 257 1.79 -12.64 18.63
CA ASP A 257 0.81 -12.41 17.57
C ASP A 257 1.39 -12.49 16.15
N GLY A 258 2.71 -12.74 16.02
CA GLY A 258 3.37 -12.95 14.74
C GLY A 258 2.71 -14.03 13.86
N TRP A 259 2.86 -13.90 12.54
CA TRP A 259 2.15 -14.71 11.56
C TRP A 259 3.07 -15.60 10.71
N ASP A 260 2.75 -16.90 10.61
CA ASP A 260 3.49 -17.89 9.81
C ASP A 260 3.18 -17.73 8.30
N VAL A 261 3.76 -16.70 7.70
CA VAL A 261 3.56 -16.32 6.29
C VAL A 261 3.98 -17.43 5.34
N ASN A 262 5.10 -18.11 5.63
CA ASN A 262 5.65 -19.14 4.76
C ASN A 262 5.02 -20.53 4.98
N ARG A 263 4.20 -20.67 6.03
CA ARG A 263 3.42 -21.85 6.39
C ARG A 263 4.25 -23.10 6.66
N ASP A 264 5.48 -22.95 7.18
CA ASP A 264 6.33 -24.08 7.56
C ASP A 264 6.00 -24.67 8.94
N GLY A 265 5.04 -24.05 9.65
CA GLY A 265 4.55 -24.44 10.96
C GLY A 265 5.33 -23.83 12.11
N ALA A 266 6.19 -22.83 11.86
CA ALA A 266 6.94 -22.12 12.87
C ALA A 266 7.13 -20.64 12.52
N ILE A 267 6.74 -19.77 13.45
CA ILE A 267 7.05 -18.34 13.38
C ILE A 267 8.56 -18.14 13.61
N SER A 268 9.26 -17.69 12.58
CA SER A 268 10.70 -17.42 12.63
C SER A 268 11.03 -16.10 13.37
N PRO A 269 12.00 -16.08 14.30
CA PRO A 269 12.37 -14.86 15.03
C PRO A 269 13.25 -13.94 14.19
N ASP A 270 13.16 -12.62 14.42
CA ASP A 270 14.11 -11.67 13.86
C ASP A 270 15.53 -11.89 14.44
N THR A 271 16.53 -11.80 13.58
CA THR A 271 17.94 -12.03 13.93
C THR A 271 18.83 -10.79 13.80
N SER A 272 18.34 -9.67 13.28
CA SER A 272 19.16 -8.48 13.01
C SER A 272 18.54 -7.17 13.47
N GLY A 273 19.03 -6.64 14.60
CA GLY A 273 18.70 -5.28 15.07
C GLY A 273 19.38 -4.14 14.29
N ALA A 274 19.52 -4.25 12.96
CA ALA A 274 20.08 -3.19 12.11
C ALA A 274 19.63 -3.27 10.64
N THR A 275 19.11 -4.42 10.23
CA THR A 275 18.51 -4.66 8.91
C THR A 275 17.25 -5.44 9.21
N LEU A 276 16.08 -4.97 8.79
CA LEU A 276 14.83 -5.74 8.85
C LEU A 276 14.98 -6.97 7.93
N ASP A 277 15.80 -7.97 8.30
CA ASP A 277 15.72 -9.31 7.69
C ASP A 277 14.50 -9.95 8.36
N LEU A 278 13.34 -9.67 7.76
CA LEU A 278 12.00 -10.02 8.21
C LEU A 278 11.96 -11.48 8.69
N GLY A 279 11.87 -11.65 10.00
CA GLY A 279 11.28 -12.84 10.58
C GLY A 279 9.77 -12.82 10.37
N GLU A 280 9.08 -13.78 10.97
CA GLU A 280 7.61 -13.86 11.00
C GLU A 280 7.03 -13.41 12.35
N VAL A 281 7.90 -13.16 13.32
CA VAL A 281 7.51 -12.47 14.55
C VAL A 281 7.14 -11.03 14.22
N PHE A 282 6.10 -10.51 14.86
CA PHE A 282 5.82 -9.08 14.87
C PHE A 282 6.45 -8.52 16.14
N SER A 283 7.63 -7.93 15.98
CA SER A 283 8.48 -7.54 17.11
C SER A 283 8.08 -6.18 17.68
N ASN A 284 8.41 -5.93 18.96
CA ASN A 284 8.17 -4.63 19.60
C ASN A 284 8.73 -3.44 18.78
N LEU A 285 9.85 -3.64 18.06
CA LEU A 285 10.41 -2.62 17.16
C LEU A 285 9.52 -2.38 15.94
N GLU A 286 8.97 -3.42 15.33
CA GLU A 286 8.05 -3.28 14.19
C GLU A 286 6.77 -2.55 14.62
N GLU A 287 6.22 -2.88 15.78
CA GLU A 287 5.09 -2.16 16.38
C GLU A 287 5.44 -0.69 16.66
N TYR A 288 6.64 -0.41 17.18
CA TYR A 288 7.08 0.97 17.34
C TYR A 288 7.24 1.70 15.99
N THR A 289 7.61 1.00 14.92
CA THR A 289 7.59 1.61 13.57
C THR A 289 6.19 1.88 13.06
N VAL A 290 5.20 1.04 13.39
CA VAL A 290 3.77 1.33 13.15
C VAL A 290 3.35 2.58 13.93
N TYR A 291 3.79 2.72 15.20
CA TYR A 291 3.56 3.94 15.97
C TYR A 291 4.13 5.18 15.26
N LEU A 292 5.40 5.13 14.84
CA LEU A 292 6.11 6.29 14.28
C LEU A 292 5.57 6.73 12.91
N ASP A 293 5.20 5.77 12.06
CA ASP A 293 4.62 6.00 10.72
C ASP A 293 5.35 7.11 9.92
N ASP A 294 6.68 7.00 9.80
CA ASP A 294 7.52 8.00 9.10
C ASP A 294 7.30 9.47 9.58
N ASP A 295 7.17 9.65 10.90
CA ASP A 295 6.83 10.91 11.57
C ASP A 295 5.40 11.40 11.27
N ASN A 296 4.46 10.51 10.98
CA ASN A 296 3.02 10.80 10.80
C ASN A 296 2.12 10.15 11.86
N TRP A 297 2.63 10.03 13.09
CA TRP A 297 1.95 9.41 14.22
C TRP A 297 0.66 10.10 14.72
N VAL A 298 0.11 11.09 14.00
CA VAL A 298 -1.11 11.80 14.44
C VAL A 298 -2.35 11.21 13.79
N THR A 299 -3.45 11.08 14.52
CA THR A 299 -4.70 10.53 13.96
C THR A 299 -5.15 11.29 12.70
N ALA A 300 -5.42 10.52 11.64
CA ALA A 300 -5.88 10.99 10.34
C ALA A 300 -7.36 11.44 10.33
N GLY A 301 -7.89 11.83 9.17
CA GLY A 301 -9.29 12.22 9.00
C GLY A 301 -9.46 13.72 8.76
N VAL A 302 -10.50 14.33 9.35
CA VAL A 302 -10.75 15.77 9.21
C VAL A 302 -10.68 16.45 10.56
N LYS A 303 -9.91 17.52 10.65
CA LYS A 303 -9.82 18.34 11.87
C LYS A 303 -10.33 19.75 11.60
N ARG A 304 -10.96 20.37 12.59
CA ARG A 304 -11.34 21.79 12.55
C ARG A 304 -10.87 22.56 13.76
N ALA A 305 -10.57 23.84 13.54
CA ALA A 305 -10.25 24.81 14.60
C ALA A 305 -10.75 26.21 14.22
N ALA A 306 -11.02 27.06 15.21
CA ALA A 306 -11.38 28.46 14.95
C ALA A 306 -10.15 29.21 14.40
N LEU A 307 -10.34 30.04 13.39
CA LEU A 307 -9.24 30.72 12.71
C LEU A 307 -8.72 31.95 13.49
N GLY A 308 -7.40 32.14 13.50
CA GLY A 308 -6.73 33.42 13.82
C GLY A 308 -6.34 33.62 15.28
N SER A 309 -6.11 32.54 16.03
CA SER A 309 -5.56 32.61 17.40
C SER A 309 -4.80 31.33 17.76
N ALA A 310 -3.74 31.45 18.55
CA ALA A 310 -3.04 30.32 19.14
C ALA A 310 -3.87 29.61 20.21
N GLY A 311 -3.60 28.32 20.42
CA GLY A 311 -4.21 27.50 21.49
C GLY A 311 -5.72 27.28 21.34
N GLN A 312 -6.23 27.24 20.10
CA GLN A 312 -7.62 26.87 19.85
C GLN A 312 -7.83 25.38 20.09
N THR A 313 -9.03 25.02 20.53
CA THR A 313 -9.43 23.62 20.62
C THR A 313 -9.62 23.06 19.22
N VAL A 314 -8.88 22.00 18.91
CA VAL A 314 -9.03 21.23 17.69
C VAL A 314 -10.13 20.18 17.91
N THR A 315 -11.01 20.00 16.93
CA THR A 315 -12.00 18.92 16.92
C THR A 315 -11.70 18.01 15.75
N ALA A 316 -11.50 16.72 16.01
CA ALA A 316 -11.29 15.69 14.98
C ALA A 316 -12.60 15.00 14.59
N TYR A 317 -12.65 14.51 13.36
CA TYR A 317 -13.73 13.77 12.75
C TYR A 317 -13.17 12.55 12.02
N ASP A 318 -13.70 11.39 12.36
CA ASP A 318 -13.41 10.06 11.83
C ASP A 318 -14.71 9.29 11.52
N GLN A 319 -14.61 7.99 11.18
CA GLN A 319 -15.76 7.11 10.89
C GLN A 319 -16.70 6.86 12.09
N GLY A 320 -16.19 6.94 13.33
CA GLY A 320 -16.95 6.74 14.56
C GLY A 320 -17.53 8.01 15.19
N THR A 321 -17.10 9.18 14.72
CA THR A 321 -17.55 10.49 15.25
C THR A 321 -18.96 10.88 14.79
N SER A 322 -19.44 12.04 15.26
CA SER A 322 -20.72 12.62 14.82
C SER A 322 -20.55 14.14 14.65
N PRO A 323 -20.64 14.67 13.41
CA PRO A 323 -20.81 13.97 12.13
C PRO A 323 -19.66 13.01 11.84
N SER A 324 -19.97 11.87 11.23
CA SER A 324 -18.97 10.91 10.75
C SER A 324 -18.44 11.33 9.38
N ILE A 325 -17.24 10.86 9.04
CA ILE A 325 -16.72 10.83 7.66
C ILE A 325 -16.73 9.39 7.13
N LEU A 326 -16.73 9.20 5.82
CA LEU A 326 -16.86 7.88 5.21
C LEU A 326 -15.61 7.01 5.43
N HIS A 327 -14.43 7.60 5.38
CA HIS A 327 -13.14 6.94 5.59
C HIS A 327 -12.12 7.95 6.13
N HIS A 328 -11.13 7.48 6.89
CA HIS A 328 -10.14 8.34 7.54
C HIS A 328 -9.11 8.93 6.59
N ASN A 329 -8.81 8.24 5.48
CA ASN A 329 -7.98 8.78 4.41
C ASN A 329 -8.72 9.91 3.67
N ALA A 330 -8.60 11.13 4.19
CA ALA A 330 -9.18 12.34 3.63
C ALA A 330 -8.09 13.12 2.89
N HIS A 331 -8.25 13.27 1.57
CA HIS A 331 -7.24 13.89 0.71
C HIS A 331 -7.71 15.19 0.05
N SER A 332 -9.01 15.47 0.01
CA SER A 332 -9.56 16.67 -0.63
C SER A 332 -10.70 17.28 0.18
N ILE A 333 -10.74 18.61 0.27
CA ILE A 333 -11.75 19.31 1.06
C ILE A 333 -12.19 20.66 0.45
N PHE A 334 -13.50 20.83 0.29
CA PHE A 334 -14.09 22.03 -0.30
C PHE A 334 -15.17 22.61 0.61
N SER A 335 -15.20 23.93 0.72
CA SER A 335 -16.28 24.65 1.41
C SER A 335 -17.32 25.16 0.41
N ASP A 336 -18.57 25.16 0.83
CA ASP A 336 -19.67 25.83 0.15
C ASP A 336 -20.33 26.81 1.13
N ASP A 337 -19.91 28.07 1.01
CA ASP A 337 -20.40 29.19 1.81
C ASP A 337 -21.89 29.49 1.58
N VAL A 338 -22.46 29.06 0.44
CA VAL A 338 -23.87 29.33 0.10
C VAL A 338 -24.78 28.47 0.95
N HIS A 339 -24.44 27.18 1.08
CA HIS A 339 -25.23 26.20 1.83
C HIS A 339 -24.69 25.93 3.24
N GLY A 340 -23.47 26.35 3.55
CA GLY A 340 -22.82 26.07 4.84
C GLY A 340 -22.36 24.63 4.96
N LEU A 341 -21.86 24.06 3.85
CA LEU A 341 -21.45 22.66 3.73
C LEU A 341 -19.95 22.52 3.52
N VAL A 342 -19.42 21.36 3.87
CA VAL A 342 -18.05 20.95 3.55
C VAL A 342 -18.12 19.61 2.80
N TYR A 343 -17.55 19.55 1.60
CA TYR A 343 -17.37 18.31 0.84
C TYR A 343 -15.98 17.77 1.16
N ILE A 344 -15.91 16.50 1.53
CA ILE A 344 -14.69 15.80 1.91
C ILE A 344 -14.56 14.59 0.98
N GLY A 345 -13.51 14.57 0.16
CA GLY A 345 -13.14 13.39 -0.61
C GLY A 345 -12.26 12.50 0.25
N THR A 346 -12.72 11.26 0.40
CA THR A 346 -12.04 10.20 1.13
C THR A 346 -11.79 9.02 0.20
N MET A 347 -10.84 8.14 0.52
CA MET A 347 -10.54 6.96 -0.30
C MET A 347 -11.77 6.13 -0.72
N ARG A 348 -12.79 5.99 0.14
CA ARG A 348 -14.01 5.21 -0.15
C ARG A 348 -15.15 6.04 -0.80
N GLY A 349 -14.94 7.32 -1.09
CA GLY A 349 -15.94 8.19 -1.72
C GLY A 349 -16.08 9.56 -1.04
N VAL A 350 -17.25 10.20 -1.18
CA VAL A 350 -17.45 11.62 -0.82
C VAL A 350 -18.39 11.76 0.38
N THR A 351 -17.96 12.55 1.36
CA THR A 351 -18.79 12.97 2.50
C THR A 351 -19.22 14.43 2.35
N VAL A 352 -20.51 14.71 2.44
CA VAL A 352 -21.08 16.05 2.56
C VAL A 352 -21.42 16.31 4.02
N MET A 353 -20.60 17.11 4.69
CA MET A 353 -20.77 17.46 6.10
C MET A 353 -21.52 18.78 6.25
N SER A 354 -22.45 18.85 7.22
CA SER A 354 -23.07 20.09 7.68
C SER A 354 -22.60 20.44 9.11
N PRO A 355 -21.58 21.31 9.26
CA PRO A 355 -21.01 21.62 10.57
C PRO A 355 -21.98 22.32 11.54
N SER A 356 -23.04 22.96 11.01
CA SER A 356 -24.03 23.69 11.81
C SER A 356 -25.10 22.79 12.43
N THR A 357 -25.49 21.71 11.75
CA THR A 357 -26.47 20.74 12.25
C THR A 357 -25.83 19.50 12.87
N ASN A 358 -24.51 19.32 12.66
CA ASN A 358 -23.75 18.18 13.14
C ASN A 358 -24.19 16.85 12.49
N ASP A 359 -24.53 16.93 11.20
CA ASP A 359 -24.96 15.81 10.35
C ASP A 359 -24.00 15.66 9.15
N SER A 360 -23.94 14.45 8.59
CA SER A 360 -23.22 14.13 7.36
C SER A 360 -24.06 13.22 6.46
N ASN A 361 -23.86 13.34 5.15
CA ASN A 361 -24.38 12.41 4.14
C ASN A 361 -23.21 11.89 3.31
N HIS A 362 -23.30 10.66 2.83
CA HIS A 362 -22.20 10.00 2.14
C HIS A 362 -22.62 9.48 0.77
N PHE A 363 -21.68 9.51 -0.17
CA PHE A 363 -21.70 8.76 -1.40
C PHE A 363 -20.51 7.80 -1.38
N ALA A 364 -20.78 6.51 -1.17
CA ALA A 364 -19.77 5.47 -1.14
C ALA A 364 -19.52 4.92 -2.54
N LEU A 365 -18.25 4.69 -2.86
CA LEU A 365 -17.85 3.95 -4.05
C LEU A 365 -18.10 2.44 -3.84
N PRO A 366 -18.25 1.66 -4.92
CA PRO A 366 -18.21 0.19 -4.85
C PRO A 366 -16.95 -0.34 -4.14
N SER A 367 -17.01 -1.57 -3.62
CA SER A 367 -15.82 -2.24 -3.08
C SER A 367 -14.73 -2.37 -4.16
N GLY A 368 -13.46 -2.34 -3.75
CA GLY A 368 -12.30 -2.29 -4.66
C GLY A 368 -12.11 -1.00 -5.47
N GLU A 369 -13.08 -0.09 -5.47
CA GLU A 369 -12.95 1.22 -6.12
C GLU A 369 -12.46 2.29 -5.13
N HIS A 370 -11.39 3.00 -5.48
CA HIS A 370 -10.82 4.06 -4.65
C HIS A 370 -10.93 5.43 -5.32
N LEU A 371 -11.25 6.46 -4.53
CA LEU A 371 -11.21 7.85 -4.96
C LEU A 371 -9.76 8.33 -4.98
N LEU A 372 -9.32 8.82 -6.15
CA LEU A 372 -7.98 9.36 -6.37
C LEU A 372 -7.96 10.89 -6.29
N ASP A 373 -8.98 11.55 -6.86
CA ASP A 373 -9.10 13.01 -6.86
C ASP A 373 -10.57 13.43 -6.90
N LEU A 374 -10.88 14.58 -6.32
CA LEU A 374 -12.22 15.16 -6.26
C LEU A 374 -12.19 16.62 -6.70
N HIS A 375 -13.07 16.99 -7.62
CA HIS A 375 -13.20 18.36 -8.08
C HIS A 375 -14.64 18.86 -8.03
N LEU A 376 -14.87 19.98 -7.35
CA LEU A 376 -16.15 20.68 -7.36
C LEU A 376 -16.21 21.71 -8.50
N TRP A 377 -17.24 21.60 -9.35
CA TRP A 377 -17.55 22.59 -10.38
C TRP A 377 -18.91 23.27 -10.10
N PRO A 378 -18.93 24.40 -9.38
CA PRO A 378 -20.17 25.08 -8.98
C PRO A 378 -21.00 25.65 -10.15
N ALA A 379 -20.36 25.88 -11.30
CA ALA A 379 -21.01 26.45 -12.48
C ALA A 379 -21.55 25.38 -13.45
N GLY A 380 -21.36 24.10 -13.15
CA GLY A 380 -21.97 22.98 -13.89
C GLY A 380 -23.41 22.77 -13.48
N SER A 381 -24.30 22.42 -14.42
CA SER A 381 -25.73 22.22 -14.15
C SER A 381 -26.42 23.47 -13.56
N SER A 382 -27.62 23.32 -13.00
CA SER A 382 -28.31 24.37 -12.22
C SER A 382 -27.73 24.55 -10.83
N ASP A 383 -27.23 23.47 -10.22
CA ASP A 383 -26.97 23.39 -8.77
C ASP A 383 -25.52 22.90 -8.45
N GLY A 384 -24.70 22.60 -9.46
CA GLY A 384 -23.31 22.15 -9.31
C GLY A 384 -23.07 20.70 -9.74
N VAL A 385 -21.80 20.38 -10.01
CA VAL A 385 -21.33 19.04 -10.38
C VAL A 385 -20.06 18.70 -9.59
N LEU A 386 -19.97 17.48 -9.06
CA LEU A 386 -18.74 16.90 -8.56
C LEU A 386 -18.14 15.98 -9.63
N LEU A 387 -16.84 16.06 -9.85
CA LEU A 387 -16.07 15.17 -10.69
C LEU A 387 -15.15 14.34 -9.80
N LEU A 388 -15.27 13.02 -9.89
CA LEU A 388 -14.48 12.04 -9.17
C LEU A 388 -13.55 11.36 -10.16
N SER A 389 -12.28 11.27 -9.78
CA SER A 389 -11.32 10.35 -10.39
C SER A 389 -11.22 9.11 -9.53
N THR A 390 -11.32 7.93 -10.12
CA THR A 390 -11.35 6.66 -9.41
C THR A 390 -10.39 5.66 -10.06
N THR A 391 -10.13 4.54 -9.39
CA THR A 391 -9.37 3.42 -9.96
C THR A 391 -10.06 2.80 -11.18
N MET A 392 -11.39 2.91 -11.30
CA MET A 392 -12.19 2.40 -12.42
C MET A 392 -12.42 3.41 -13.55
N GLY A 393 -12.04 4.68 -13.35
CA GLY A 393 -12.18 5.75 -14.35
C GLY A 393 -12.76 7.05 -13.78
N LEU A 394 -13.50 7.80 -14.61
CA LEU A 394 -14.11 9.07 -14.20
C LEU A 394 -15.60 8.93 -13.92
N MET A 395 -16.07 9.62 -12.88
CA MET A 395 -17.49 9.69 -12.52
C MET A 395 -17.91 11.14 -12.27
N THR A 396 -19.08 11.55 -12.74
CA THR A 396 -19.67 12.85 -12.41
C THR A 396 -20.97 12.71 -11.63
N LEU A 397 -21.11 13.51 -10.57
CA LEU A 397 -22.28 13.52 -9.69
C LEU A 397 -22.98 14.88 -9.76
N SER A 398 -24.31 14.84 -9.75
CA SER A 398 -25.15 16.04 -9.67
C SER A 398 -25.41 16.44 -8.22
N LEU A 399 -25.45 17.75 -7.98
CA LEU A 399 -25.91 18.33 -6.71
C LEU A 399 -27.37 18.78 -6.82
N ASP A 400 -28.09 18.81 -5.69
CA ASP A 400 -29.46 19.36 -5.58
C ASP A 400 -29.48 20.83 -5.12
N GLU A 401 -30.68 21.43 -5.00
CA GLU A 401 -30.87 22.83 -4.59
C GLU A 401 -30.33 23.13 -3.17
N GLU A 402 -30.05 22.11 -2.37
CA GLU A 402 -29.47 22.20 -1.03
C GLU A 402 -27.97 21.86 -0.99
N GLY A 403 -27.33 21.59 -2.13
CA GLY A 403 -25.93 21.20 -2.23
C GLY A 403 -25.66 19.75 -1.82
N GLN A 404 -26.67 18.89 -1.73
CA GLN A 404 -26.50 17.46 -1.46
C GLN A 404 -26.30 16.67 -2.75
N ILE A 405 -25.64 15.52 -2.65
CA ILE A 405 -25.43 14.62 -3.79
C ILE A 405 -26.78 13.99 -4.18
N SER A 406 -27.17 14.13 -5.45
CA SER A 406 -28.46 13.67 -5.97
C SER A 406 -28.35 12.35 -6.73
N SER A 407 -27.54 12.32 -7.81
CA SER A 407 -27.38 11.13 -8.67
C SER A 407 -26.13 11.20 -9.54
N VAL A 408 -25.65 10.04 -9.96
CA VAL A 408 -24.63 9.89 -11.01
C VAL A 408 -25.17 10.44 -12.35
N ILE A 409 -24.36 11.24 -13.03
CA ILE A 409 -24.65 11.86 -14.33
C ILE A 409 -24.03 11.03 -15.45
N ASP A 410 -22.73 10.74 -15.33
CA ASP A 410 -21.93 10.07 -16.36
C ASP A 410 -20.81 9.26 -15.70
N THR A 411 -20.46 8.14 -16.32
CA THR A 411 -19.27 7.34 -16.01
C THR A 411 -18.47 7.13 -17.29
N HIS A 412 -17.15 7.20 -17.19
CA HIS A 412 -16.27 7.07 -18.34
C HIS A 412 -15.07 6.20 -18.01
N ASP A 413 -14.98 5.07 -18.72
CA ASP A 413 -13.82 4.18 -18.66
C ASP A 413 -12.57 4.94 -19.10
N SER A 414 -11.69 5.22 -18.15
CA SER A 414 -10.40 5.87 -18.37
C SER A 414 -9.31 5.17 -17.59
N PRO A 415 -8.03 5.31 -17.98
CA PRO A 415 -6.93 5.02 -17.08
C PRO A 415 -7.07 5.82 -15.78
N GLU A 416 -6.45 5.33 -14.71
CA GLU A 416 -6.36 6.01 -13.42
C GLU A 416 -5.74 7.40 -13.58
N LEU A 417 -6.43 8.43 -13.08
CA LEU A 417 -5.92 9.80 -13.04
C LEU A 417 -5.71 10.20 -11.57
N GLN A 418 -4.45 10.25 -11.14
CA GLN A 418 -4.06 10.61 -9.77
C GLN A 418 -4.31 12.10 -9.46
N LEU A 419 -4.40 12.94 -10.49
CA LEU A 419 -4.66 14.38 -10.34
C LEU A 419 -5.40 14.93 -11.55
N ILE A 420 -6.42 15.75 -11.29
CA ILE A 420 -7.19 16.49 -12.29
C ILE A 420 -7.08 17.99 -12.01
N THR A 421 -6.77 18.76 -13.05
CA THR A 421 -6.66 20.22 -12.96
C THR A 421 -7.56 20.91 -13.99
N PRO A 422 -8.38 21.88 -13.57
CA PRO A 422 -9.20 22.65 -14.50
C PRO A 422 -8.36 23.62 -15.33
N LEU A 423 -8.69 23.72 -16.62
CA LEU A 423 -8.09 24.64 -17.58
C LEU A 423 -8.96 25.89 -17.76
N GLN A 424 -8.35 27.05 -17.59
CA GLN A 424 -8.99 28.35 -17.78
C GLN A 424 -9.03 28.75 -19.26
N THR A 425 -9.84 28.08 -20.07
CA THR A 425 -9.99 28.36 -21.53
C THR A 425 -10.97 29.51 -21.82
N GLY A 426 -11.74 29.96 -20.82
CA GLY A 426 -12.72 31.06 -20.96
C GLY A 426 -14.01 30.67 -21.66
N SER A 427 -14.25 29.37 -21.87
CA SER A 427 -15.43 28.78 -22.49
C SER A 427 -16.55 28.62 -21.46
N GLY A 428 -17.11 29.70 -20.90
CA GLY A 428 -18.05 29.67 -19.75
C GLY A 428 -19.37 28.86 -19.86
N ALA A 429 -19.52 27.94 -20.81
CA ALA A 429 -20.56 26.92 -20.89
C ALA A 429 -20.03 25.47 -20.72
N GLN A 430 -18.71 25.26 -20.69
CA GLN A 430 -18.04 23.97 -20.48
C GLN A 430 -16.78 24.21 -19.65
N ILE A 431 -16.29 23.18 -18.97
CA ILE A 431 -14.97 23.23 -18.31
C ILE A 431 -14.04 22.25 -19.03
N ASP A 432 -12.87 22.74 -19.43
CA ASP A 432 -11.80 21.91 -19.98
C ASP A 432 -10.91 21.45 -18.81
N LEU A 433 -10.51 20.19 -18.78
CA LEU A 433 -9.71 19.59 -17.70
C LEU A 433 -8.49 18.88 -18.28
N ILE A 434 -7.44 18.81 -17.48
CA ILE A 434 -6.26 18.00 -17.75
C ILE A 434 -6.06 17.02 -16.60
N GLY A 435 -5.93 15.74 -16.91
CA GLY A 435 -5.68 14.66 -15.97
C GLY A 435 -4.26 14.11 -16.13
N PHE A 436 -3.64 13.76 -15.02
CA PHE A 436 -2.34 13.09 -14.96
C PHE A 436 -2.56 11.69 -14.43
N GLY A 437 -2.16 10.69 -15.22
CA GLY A 437 -2.27 9.30 -14.85
C GLY A 437 -0.93 8.60 -14.79
N ASP A 438 -1.00 7.29 -14.63
CA ASP A 438 0.16 6.42 -14.51
C ASP A 438 1.08 6.47 -15.72
N GLN A 439 2.34 6.06 -15.50
CA GLN A 439 3.39 6.07 -16.51
C GLN A 439 3.60 7.47 -17.16
N GLN A 440 3.23 8.53 -16.42
CA GLN A 440 3.35 9.94 -16.82
C GLN A 440 2.44 10.31 -18.00
N LEU A 441 1.40 9.52 -18.27
CA LEU A 441 0.43 9.81 -19.32
C LEU A 441 -0.44 10.99 -18.92
N VAL A 442 -0.62 11.91 -19.87
CA VAL A 442 -1.43 13.10 -19.66
C VAL A 442 -2.63 13.08 -20.59
N TRP A 443 -3.80 13.29 -20.03
CA TRP A 443 -5.06 13.29 -20.75
C TRP A 443 -5.76 14.64 -20.64
N ARG A 444 -6.51 14.99 -21.67
CA ARG A 444 -7.40 16.14 -21.68
C ARG A 444 -8.81 15.68 -21.99
N PHE A 445 -9.78 16.28 -21.31
CA PHE A 445 -11.20 16.11 -21.56
C PHE A 445 -11.96 17.38 -21.19
N SER A 446 -13.28 17.38 -21.38
CA SER A 446 -14.16 18.49 -21.07
C SER A 446 -15.46 17.99 -20.45
N LEU A 447 -16.01 18.74 -19.51
CA LEU A 447 -17.39 18.57 -19.03
C LEU A 447 -18.28 19.63 -19.67
N ASP A 448 -19.40 19.21 -20.23
CA ASP A 448 -20.42 20.15 -20.74
C ASP A 448 -21.31 20.70 -19.62
N SER A 449 -22.25 21.59 -19.95
CA SER A 449 -23.12 22.22 -18.95
C SER A 449 -24.04 21.24 -18.19
N GLU A 450 -24.20 20.01 -18.68
CA GLU A 450 -25.00 18.97 -18.03
C GLU A 450 -24.12 18.01 -17.20
N GLY A 451 -22.79 18.16 -17.24
CA GLY A 451 -21.85 17.31 -16.51
C GLY A 451 -21.38 16.07 -17.28
N LEU A 452 -21.63 15.99 -18.59
CA LEU A 452 -21.24 14.86 -19.43
C LEU A 452 -19.77 14.99 -19.87
N ILE A 453 -19.04 13.87 -19.83
CA ILE A 453 -17.63 13.77 -20.19
C ILE A 453 -17.47 13.69 -21.72
N SER A 454 -16.59 14.50 -22.28
CA SER A 454 -16.30 14.48 -23.72
C SER A 454 -14.89 14.93 -24.05
N GLY A 455 -14.45 14.72 -25.30
CA GLY A 455 -13.20 15.29 -25.79
C GLY A 455 -11.92 14.62 -25.27
N TRP A 456 -12.02 13.36 -24.81
CA TRP A 456 -10.89 12.56 -24.31
C TRP A 456 -9.75 12.44 -25.33
N THR A 457 -8.60 13.02 -25.01
CA THR A 457 -7.42 13.04 -25.88
C THR A 457 -6.10 13.07 -25.11
N GLU A 458 -5.10 12.30 -25.55
CA GLU A 458 -3.76 12.31 -24.94
C GLU A 458 -2.99 13.60 -25.30
N VAL A 459 -2.32 14.19 -24.31
CA VAL A 459 -1.49 15.39 -24.44
C VAL A 459 -0.02 14.99 -24.63
N VAL A 460 0.28 14.37 -25.78
CA VAL A 460 1.61 13.83 -26.12
C VAL A 460 2.80 14.77 -25.83
N PRO A 461 2.75 16.09 -26.12
CA PRO A 461 3.89 16.97 -25.84
C PRO A 461 4.19 17.13 -24.35
N LEU A 462 3.19 17.01 -23.46
CA LEU A 462 3.38 17.10 -22.01
C LEU A 462 3.83 15.75 -21.44
N THR A 463 3.21 14.65 -21.89
CA THR A 463 3.67 13.27 -21.61
C THR A 463 5.17 13.13 -21.89
N ALA A 464 5.60 13.53 -23.09
CA ALA A 464 7.01 13.46 -23.50
C ALA A 464 7.94 14.39 -22.70
N ALA A 465 7.41 15.42 -22.04
CA ALA A 465 8.19 16.33 -21.21
C ALA A 465 8.42 15.78 -19.80
N LEU A 466 7.41 15.14 -19.22
CA LEU A 466 7.49 14.43 -17.95
C LEU A 466 8.41 13.21 -18.07
N GLN A 467 8.31 12.47 -19.17
CA GLN A 467 9.19 11.32 -19.50
C GLN A 467 10.67 11.68 -19.74
N GLN A 468 11.06 12.96 -19.71
CA GLN A 468 12.46 13.34 -19.74
C GLN A 468 13.19 13.02 -18.42
N GLN A 469 12.44 12.86 -17.32
CA GLN A 469 12.94 12.42 -16.03
C GLN A 469 12.30 11.05 -15.74
N GLU A 470 13.14 10.02 -15.60
CA GLU A 470 12.68 8.65 -15.35
C GLU A 470 11.93 8.56 -14.03
N ASN A 471 10.76 7.93 -14.05
CA ASN A 471 9.91 7.67 -12.88
C ASN A 471 9.55 8.93 -12.09
N THR A 472 9.13 9.98 -12.80
CA THR A 472 8.51 11.20 -12.25
C THR A 472 7.04 10.95 -11.93
N THR A 473 6.60 11.33 -10.74
CA THR A 473 5.20 11.38 -10.30
C THR A 473 4.74 12.84 -10.23
N VAL A 474 3.53 13.12 -10.71
CA VAL A 474 2.94 14.47 -10.63
C VAL A 474 2.22 14.59 -9.29
N GLU A 475 2.62 15.56 -8.48
CA GLU A 475 2.08 15.78 -7.13
C GLU A 475 1.00 16.87 -7.14
N VAL A 476 1.18 17.90 -7.97
CA VAL A 476 0.27 19.04 -8.01
C VAL A 476 0.39 19.77 -9.35
N ALA A 477 -0.70 20.38 -9.81
CA ALA A 477 -0.69 21.19 -11.02
C ALA A 477 -1.65 22.36 -10.91
N THR A 478 -1.31 23.46 -11.58
CA THR A 478 -2.18 24.64 -11.62
C THR A 478 -2.06 25.37 -12.94
N HIS A 479 -3.21 25.77 -13.50
CA HIS A 479 -3.27 26.48 -14.77
C HIS A 479 -3.59 27.96 -14.55
N VAL A 480 -2.73 28.83 -15.07
CA VAL A 480 -2.84 30.29 -14.91
C VAL A 480 -2.90 30.99 -16.25
N VAL A 481 -3.78 31.99 -16.37
CA VAL A 481 -3.91 32.84 -17.56
C VAL A 481 -3.41 34.25 -17.26
N LEU A 482 -2.30 34.62 -17.91
CA LEU A 482 -1.73 35.96 -17.78
C LEU A 482 -2.35 36.90 -18.85
N PRO A 483 -2.88 38.08 -18.47
CA PRO A 483 -3.65 38.95 -19.37
C PRO A 483 -2.97 39.34 -20.69
N SER A 484 -1.63 39.35 -20.75
CA SER A 484 -0.85 39.71 -21.94
C SER A 484 0.02 38.60 -22.52
N GLU A 485 0.09 37.43 -21.86
CA GLU A 485 1.04 36.36 -22.21
C GLU A 485 0.40 34.99 -22.50
N GLY A 486 -0.91 34.85 -22.26
CA GLY A 486 -1.64 33.60 -22.48
C GLY A 486 -1.66 32.67 -21.27
N GLY A 487 -2.27 31.49 -21.47
CA GLY A 487 -2.36 30.43 -20.48
C GLY A 487 -1.08 29.60 -20.39
N ARG A 488 -0.75 29.16 -19.18
CA ARG A 488 0.38 28.29 -18.87
C ARG A 488 -0.02 27.36 -17.73
N LEU A 489 0.48 26.13 -17.80
CA LEU A 489 0.33 25.13 -16.74
C LEU A 489 1.66 24.97 -16.02
N PHE A 490 1.60 25.00 -14.70
CA PHE A 490 2.71 24.63 -13.82
C PHE A 490 2.40 23.26 -13.25
N VAL A 491 3.38 22.36 -13.29
CA VAL A 491 3.26 20.97 -12.82
C VAL A 491 4.41 20.72 -11.84
N GLY A 492 4.06 20.57 -10.57
CA GLY A 492 4.97 20.14 -9.51
C GLY A 492 5.06 18.62 -9.49
N THR A 493 6.28 18.12 -9.34
CA THR A 493 6.56 16.69 -9.35
C THR A 493 7.54 16.32 -8.24
N ASP A 494 7.72 15.03 -7.98
CA ASP A 494 8.80 14.50 -7.15
C ASP A 494 10.22 14.85 -7.68
N ARG A 495 10.32 15.18 -8.97
CA ARG A 495 11.58 15.49 -9.66
C ARG A 495 11.83 16.97 -9.96
N GLY A 496 10.87 17.87 -9.75
CA GLY A 496 11.04 19.29 -10.02
C GLY A 496 9.77 20.06 -10.35
N LEU A 497 9.94 21.22 -10.97
CA LEU A 497 8.84 22.07 -11.44
C LEU A 497 8.89 22.24 -12.96
N LEU A 498 7.83 21.79 -13.64
CA LEU A 498 7.67 21.88 -15.08
C LEU A 498 6.68 23.01 -15.44
N MET A 499 7.01 23.77 -16.50
CA MET A 499 6.10 24.78 -17.08
C MET A 499 5.74 24.38 -18.51
N ALA A 500 4.45 24.44 -18.86
CA ALA A 500 3.97 24.21 -20.22
C ALA A 500 3.14 25.40 -20.74
N ASN A 501 3.49 25.90 -21.92
CA ASN A 501 2.93 27.13 -22.49
C ASN A 501 1.75 26.85 -23.44
N SER A 502 0.58 26.56 -22.88
CA SER A 502 -0.65 26.42 -23.67
C SER A 502 -1.89 26.83 -22.87
N THR A 503 -2.91 27.36 -23.56
CA THR A 503 -4.22 27.68 -22.97
C THR A 503 -5.16 26.47 -22.98
N ASP A 504 -5.07 25.64 -24.01
CA ASP A 504 -6.03 24.58 -24.30
C ASP A 504 -5.36 23.22 -24.55
N PHE A 505 -4.03 23.17 -24.56
CA PHE A 505 -3.24 21.95 -24.79
C PHE A 505 -3.60 21.22 -26.11
N VAL A 506 -4.10 21.96 -27.11
CA VAL A 506 -4.29 21.43 -28.48
C VAL A 506 -3.06 21.69 -29.34
N GLY A 507 -2.54 20.64 -29.97
CA GLY A 507 -1.44 20.76 -30.93
C GLY A 507 -0.08 20.90 -30.25
N GLY A 508 0.85 21.63 -30.89
CA GLY A 508 2.21 21.77 -30.39
C GLY A 508 2.38 23.00 -29.50
N PHE A 509 2.99 22.81 -28.33
CA PHE A 509 3.36 23.86 -27.38
C PHE A 509 4.75 23.57 -26.78
N ASP A 510 5.36 24.58 -26.18
CA ASP A 510 6.67 24.46 -25.54
C ASP A 510 6.49 24.07 -24.06
N SER A 511 7.28 23.11 -23.59
CA SER A 511 7.40 22.68 -22.20
C SER A 511 8.86 22.79 -21.72
N THR A 512 9.06 23.30 -20.50
CA THR A 512 10.39 23.57 -19.94
C THR A 512 10.42 23.31 -18.44
N TRP A 513 11.38 22.50 -17.99
CA TRP A 513 11.71 22.36 -16.57
C TRP A 513 12.30 23.67 -16.06
N ILE A 514 11.67 24.26 -15.04
CA ILE A 514 12.21 25.44 -14.33
C ILE A 514 13.44 25.02 -13.53
N PHE A 515 13.29 23.94 -12.77
CA PHE A 515 14.36 23.22 -12.09
C PHE A 515 14.02 21.73 -12.03
N ASN A 516 15.01 20.90 -11.75
CA ASN A 516 14.89 19.47 -11.53
C ASN A 516 15.80 19.00 -10.39
N ILE A 517 15.85 17.69 -10.11
CA ILE A 517 16.70 17.08 -9.08
C ILE A 517 18.17 17.49 -9.11
N SER A 518 18.70 17.92 -10.26
CA SER A 518 20.12 18.28 -10.41
C SER A 518 20.43 19.72 -10.02
N ASN A 519 19.44 20.60 -9.96
CA ASN A 519 19.66 22.04 -9.73
C ASN A 519 18.62 22.71 -8.82
N ALA A 520 17.73 21.96 -8.17
CA ALA A 520 16.66 22.50 -7.32
C ALA A 520 17.16 23.48 -6.26
N GLU A 521 18.26 23.18 -5.56
CA GLU A 521 18.84 24.05 -4.52
C GLU A 521 19.34 25.42 -5.04
N GLU A 522 19.44 25.62 -6.35
CA GLU A 522 19.71 26.96 -6.91
C GLU A 522 18.47 27.86 -6.85
N PHE A 523 17.27 27.29 -6.72
CA PHE A 523 15.97 27.96 -6.81
C PHE A 523 15.21 27.95 -5.48
N VAL A 524 15.22 26.81 -4.78
CA VAL A 524 14.42 26.56 -3.57
C VAL A 524 15.30 26.21 -2.38
N ILE A 525 14.72 26.27 -1.18
CA ILE A 525 15.37 25.96 0.08
C ILE A 525 15.77 24.46 0.12
N PRO A 526 16.99 24.11 0.56
CA PRO A 526 17.38 22.71 0.76
C PRO A 526 16.47 22.02 1.78
N ALA A 527 15.96 20.84 1.44
CA ALA A 527 15.09 20.07 2.32
C ALA A 527 15.87 19.22 3.33
N ASP A 528 16.99 18.62 2.92
CA ASP A 528 17.83 17.78 3.78
C ASP A 528 19.31 18.10 3.55
N ALA A 529 20.13 17.95 4.59
CA ALA A 529 21.56 18.27 4.53
C ALA A 529 22.40 17.22 3.77
N ILE A 530 21.85 16.01 3.58
CA ILE A 530 22.47 14.84 2.97
C ILE A 530 21.87 14.58 1.59
N ASP A 531 20.54 14.63 1.47
CA ASP A 531 19.83 14.39 0.19
C ASP A 531 19.30 15.67 -0.47
N SER A 532 20.10 16.22 -1.38
CA SER A 532 19.73 17.39 -2.19
C SER A 532 18.55 17.16 -3.14
N ALA A 533 18.19 15.90 -3.45
CA ALA A 533 17.11 15.60 -4.38
C ALA A 533 15.73 15.91 -3.76
N LEU A 534 15.59 15.82 -2.44
CA LEU A 534 14.35 16.12 -1.72
C LEU A 534 13.89 17.57 -1.90
N ALA A 535 14.83 18.50 -2.14
CA ALA A 535 14.51 19.89 -2.44
C ALA A 535 13.73 20.04 -3.77
N ALA A 536 13.83 19.08 -4.68
CA ALA A 536 13.16 19.13 -5.97
C ALA A 536 11.68 18.72 -5.93
N ARG A 537 11.22 18.06 -4.87
CA ARG A 537 9.83 17.60 -4.73
C ARG A 537 8.92 18.80 -4.45
N VAL A 538 8.03 19.10 -5.39
CA VAL A 538 7.06 20.20 -5.30
C VAL A 538 5.68 19.61 -5.08
N GLN A 539 5.10 19.89 -3.91
CA GLN A 539 3.86 19.24 -3.44
C GLN A 539 2.66 20.21 -3.42
N ALA A 540 2.90 21.52 -3.33
CA ALA A 540 1.82 22.53 -3.33
C ALA A 540 2.06 23.64 -4.35
N LEU A 541 1.04 23.97 -5.14
CA LEU A 541 1.07 25.08 -6.11
C LEU A 541 -0.24 25.87 -6.06
N VAL A 542 -0.17 27.13 -5.62
CA VAL A 542 -1.36 27.99 -5.51
C VAL A 542 -1.12 29.36 -6.09
N VAL A 543 -2.01 29.78 -6.99
CA VAL A 543 -1.95 31.10 -7.64
C VAL A 543 -2.55 32.16 -6.74
N ASP A 544 -1.89 33.31 -6.63
CA ASP A 544 -2.33 34.45 -5.83
C ASP A 544 -2.10 35.80 -6.52
N GLY A 545 -2.79 36.83 -6.05
CA GLY A 545 -2.73 38.19 -6.60
C GLY A 545 -3.67 39.17 -5.91
N PRO A 546 -3.78 40.42 -6.43
CA PRO A 546 -4.69 41.40 -5.87
C PRO A 546 -6.15 40.95 -5.96
N ARG A 547 -6.86 41.00 -4.83
CA ARG A 547 -8.27 40.61 -4.72
C ARG A 547 -9.22 41.79 -4.85
N ASP A 548 -10.44 41.55 -5.34
CA ASP A 548 -11.51 42.56 -5.32
C ASP A 548 -12.32 42.55 -4.01
N GLY A 549 -13.47 43.22 -4.00
CA GLY A 549 -14.31 43.34 -2.81
C GLY A 549 -15.06 42.06 -2.44
N ASP A 550 -15.10 41.08 -3.36
CA ASP A 550 -15.73 39.79 -3.19
C ASP A 550 -14.68 38.69 -2.91
N GLY A 551 -13.38 39.05 -2.81
CA GLY A 551 -12.28 38.13 -2.46
C GLY A 551 -11.59 37.45 -3.65
N GLU A 552 -12.07 37.70 -4.87
CA GLU A 552 -11.62 37.07 -6.11
C GLU A 552 -10.34 37.69 -6.67
N ILE A 553 -9.44 36.86 -7.22
CA ILE A 553 -8.18 37.31 -7.80
C ILE A 553 -8.42 38.09 -9.10
N THR A 554 -8.11 39.38 -9.08
CA THR A 554 -8.27 40.28 -10.25
C THR A 554 -7.15 40.17 -11.27
N SER A 555 -5.95 39.77 -10.84
CA SER A 555 -4.77 39.61 -11.68
C SER A 555 -3.79 38.65 -11.01
N PRO A 556 -3.56 37.44 -11.55
CA PRO A 556 -2.50 36.55 -11.08
C PRO A 556 -1.13 37.25 -11.13
N GLN A 557 -0.37 37.21 -10.03
CA GLN A 557 0.97 37.81 -9.96
C GLN A 557 2.00 36.88 -9.33
N THR A 558 1.57 36.03 -8.40
CA THR A 558 2.46 35.17 -7.62
C THR A 558 1.94 33.75 -7.66
N LEU A 559 2.87 32.81 -7.71
CA LEU A 559 2.63 31.39 -7.53
C LEU A 559 3.33 30.97 -6.25
N TRP A 560 2.56 30.55 -5.26
CA TRP A 560 3.08 29.91 -4.06
C TRP A 560 3.53 28.50 -4.41
N VAL A 561 4.75 28.14 -3.99
CA VAL A 561 5.38 26.85 -4.26
C VAL A 561 5.82 26.25 -2.94
N GLY A 562 5.16 25.17 -2.53
CA GLY A 562 5.53 24.35 -1.37
C GLY A 562 6.44 23.20 -1.79
N THR A 563 7.59 23.07 -1.14
CA THR A 563 8.50 21.93 -1.29
C THR A 563 8.76 21.27 0.06
N ARG A 564 9.54 20.19 0.09
CA ARG A 564 9.99 19.59 1.36
C ARG A 564 10.88 20.50 2.22
N GLY A 565 11.40 21.60 1.65
CA GLY A 565 12.29 22.54 2.34
C GLY A 565 11.61 23.82 2.84
N GLY A 566 10.33 24.03 2.51
CA GLY A 566 9.56 25.19 2.96
C GLY A 566 8.73 25.85 1.86
N VAL A 567 8.29 27.07 2.13
CA VAL A 567 7.41 27.85 1.23
C VAL A 567 8.21 28.84 0.40
N HIS A 568 7.84 28.99 -0.88
CA HIS A 568 8.48 29.91 -1.81
C HIS A 568 7.44 30.70 -2.59
N GLN A 569 7.77 31.94 -2.95
CA GLN A 569 7.02 32.75 -3.90
C GLN A 569 7.73 32.76 -5.25
N PHE A 570 7.00 32.44 -6.31
CA PHE A 570 7.44 32.56 -7.69
C PHE A 570 6.69 33.71 -8.40
N ASP A 571 7.43 34.72 -8.85
CA ASP A 571 6.88 35.86 -9.61
C ASP A 571 6.43 35.40 -11.02
N LEU A 572 5.12 35.39 -11.26
CA LEU A 572 4.53 34.94 -12.53
C LEU A 572 4.78 35.91 -13.70
N VAL A 573 5.15 37.16 -13.41
CA VAL A 573 5.44 38.19 -14.42
C VAL A 573 6.90 38.12 -14.88
N VAL A 574 7.83 37.93 -13.95
CA VAL A 574 9.28 37.90 -14.23
C VAL A 574 9.77 36.48 -14.54
N GLY A 575 9.29 35.50 -13.79
CA GLY A 575 9.76 34.11 -13.78
C GLY A 575 9.86 33.43 -15.15
N PRO A 576 8.88 33.56 -16.04
CA PRO A 576 8.95 32.94 -17.37
C PRO A 576 10.14 33.41 -18.22
N SER A 577 10.67 34.61 -17.96
CA SER A 577 11.83 35.17 -18.66
C SER A 577 13.15 35.02 -17.90
N ASN A 578 13.09 34.92 -16.58
CA ASN A 578 14.25 34.79 -15.69
C ASN A 578 13.87 33.99 -14.42
N PRO A 579 13.81 32.66 -14.49
CA PRO A 579 13.26 31.86 -13.39
C PRO A 579 14.08 31.95 -12.10
N LEU A 580 15.42 31.95 -12.20
CA LEU A 580 16.32 32.01 -11.05
C LEU A 580 16.15 33.29 -10.21
N GLY A 581 15.76 34.40 -10.84
CA GLY A 581 15.53 35.68 -10.15
C GLY A 581 14.09 35.90 -9.69
N ALA A 582 13.20 34.93 -9.92
CA ALA A 582 11.78 35.05 -9.62
C ALA A 582 11.35 34.32 -8.35
N PHE A 583 12.20 33.47 -7.79
CA PHE A 583 11.98 32.84 -6.49
C PHE A 583 12.36 33.77 -5.34
N SER A 584 11.51 33.84 -4.32
CA SER A 584 11.74 34.51 -3.05
C SER A 584 11.29 33.59 -1.92
N TYR A 585 12.12 33.46 -0.88
CA TYR A 585 11.86 32.59 0.27
C TYR A 585 12.40 33.17 1.60
N ASP A 586 12.69 34.48 1.63
CA ASP A 586 13.16 35.14 2.85
C ASP A 586 12.07 35.08 3.93
N ARG A 587 12.38 34.44 5.07
CA ARG A 587 11.47 34.24 6.21
C ARG A 587 10.19 33.47 5.87
N MET A 588 10.33 32.41 5.09
CA MET A 588 9.25 31.50 4.72
C MET A 588 9.50 30.06 5.20
N THR A 589 10.33 29.90 6.23
CA THR A 589 10.63 28.64 6.91
C THR A 589 10.18 28.74 8.36
N ASN A 590 9.67 27.63 8.89
CA ASN A 590 9.43 27.46 10.31
C ASN A 590 10.73 26.96 10.96
N GLU A 591 11.26 27.69 11.94
CA GLU A 591 12.50 27.33 12.66
C GLU A 591 12.23 26.53 13.94
N ASP A 592 10.97 26.43 14.38
CA ASP A 592 10.59 25.75 15.62
C ASP A 592 10.51 24.23 15.44
N GLU A 593 10.17 23.76 14.24
CA GLU A 593 10.04 22.33 13.92
C GLU A 593 10.49 22.04 12.47
N PHE A 594 11.28 20.98 12.28
CA PHE A 594 11.83 20.63 10.97
C PHE A 594 10.75 20.10 10.01
N THR A 595 9.89 19.20 10.50
CA THR A 595 8.81 18.59 9.71
C THR A 595 7.74 19.61 9.27
N ALA A 596 7.67 20.77 9.94
CA ALA A 596 6.80 21.89 9.54
C ALA A 596 7.16 22.49 8.18
N ASN A 597 8.38 22.26 7.68
CA ASN A 597 8.81 22.71 6.36
C ASN A 597 8.53 21.70 5.24
N ASN A 598 8.01 20.51 5.55
CA ASN A 598 7.51 19.57 4.56
C ASN A 598 6.09 19.96 4.11
N ILE A 599 6.00 20.86 3.13
CA ILE A 599 4.74 21.53 2.76
C ILE A 599 3.88 20.64 1.86
N GLN A 600 2.61 20.44 2.22
CA GLN A 600 1.64 19.65 1.45
C GLN A 600 0.53 20.53 0.86
N SER A 601 0.08 21.57 1.57
CA SER A 601 -0.98 22.48 1.10
C SER A 601 -0.72 23.94 1.47
N ILE A 602 -1.29 24.87 0.71
CA ILE A 602 -1.16 26.31 0.93
C ILE A 602 -2.52 26.99 0.71
N LEU A 603 -2.98 27.79 1.65
CA LEU A 603 -4.25 28.52 1.58
C LEU A 603 -4.04 30.03 1.80
N PRO A 604 -3.96 30.85 0.72
CA PRO A 604 -3.81 32.28 0.84
C PRO A 604 -5.15 32.97 1.14
N LEU A 605 -5.22 33.68 2.28
CA LEU A 605 -6.39 34.44 2.75
C LEU A 605 -6.28 35.96 2.50
N GLY A 606 -5.20 36.41 1.87
CA GLY A 606 -5.03 37.77 1.37
C GLY A 606 -3.91 38.54 2.09
N ASP A 607 -4.02 38.68 3.41
CA ASP A 607 -3.00 39.24 4.30
C ASP A 607 -2.34 38.18 5.21
N GLU A 608 -2.83 36.95 5.16
CA GLU A 608 -2.29 35.77 5.83
C GLU A 608 -2.25 34.61 4.83
N VAL A 609 -1.24 33.75 4.94
CA VAL A 609 -1.14 32.52 4.16
C VAL A 609 -0.99 31.36 5.12
N ILE A 610 -2.00 30.48 5.15
CA ILE A 610 -1.98 29.26 5.96
C ILE A 610 -1.25 28.19 5.17
N VAL A 611 -0.40 27.44 5.86
CA VAL A 611 0.46 26.41 5.31
C VAL A 611 0.13 25.11 6.02
N GLY A 612 -0.25 24.08 5.25
CA GLY A 612 -0.40 22.71 5.72
C GLY A 612 0.88 21.94 5.45
N SER A 613 1.39 21.28 6.48
CA SER A 613 2.65 20.54 6.45
C SER A 613 2.50 19.20 7.15
N GLN A 614 3.56 18.38 7.15
CA GLN A 614 3.61 17.13 7.92
C GLN A 614 3.39 17.35 9.43
N TRP A 615 3.90 18.45 9.99
CA TRP A 615 3.72 18.80 11.40
C TRP A 615 2.30 19.29 11.76
N GLY A 616 1.55 19.76 10.76
CA GLY A 616 0.30 20.47 10.96
C GLY A 616 0.24 21.82 10.26
N THR A 617 -0.71 22.65 10.68
CA THR A 617 -0.90 23.99 10.13
C THR A 617 -0.07 25.05 10.83
N TRP A 618 0.50 25.95 10.03
CA TRP A 618 1.10 27.19 10.51
C TRP A 618 0.80 28.33 9.54
N ALA A 619 1.04 29.58 9.94
CA ALA A 619 0.68 30.74 9.12
C ALA A 619 1.87 31.67 8.87
N LEU A 620 1.87 32.28 7.69
CA LEU A 620 2.76 33.36 7.28
C LEU A 620 1.99 34.68 7.28
N ASP A 621 2.54 35.70 7.94
CA ASP A 621 2.14 37.11 7.73
C ASP A 621 2.69 37.54 6.36
N ALA A 622 1.93 37.21 5.31
CA ALA A 622 2.34 37.41 3.93
C ALA A 622 1.15 37.77 3.04
N ASP A 623 1.44 38.63 2.06
CA ASP A 623 0.55 38.91 0.94
C ASP A 623 1.17 38.39 -0.37
N HIS A 624 0.43 38.50 -1.47
CA HIS A 624 0.92 38.16 -2.81
C HIS A 624 2.23 38.88 -3.23
N VAL A 625 2.69 39.91 -2.50
CA VAL A 625 3.89 40.69 -2.84
C VAL A 625 5.09 40.34 -1.96
N ARG A 626 4.88 40.03 -0.67
CA ARG A 626 5.96 39.81 0.31
C ARG A 626 5.50 39.02 1.54
N SER A 627 6.47 38.38 2.21
CA SER A 627 6.33 37.83 3.55
C SER A 627 7.04 38.69 4.61
N SER A 628 6.46 38.77 5.80
CA SER A 628 7.06 39.35 7.01
C SER A 628 7.73 38.29 7.92
N GLY A 629 7.32 37.02 7.80
CA GLY A 629 7.72 35.89 8.65
C GLY A 629 6.55 34.99 9.05
N VAL A 630 6.83 33.97 9.87
CA VAL A 630 5.81 33.15 10.55
C VAL A 630 5.01 34.02 11.52
N GLU A 631 3.69 33.88 11.52
CA GLU A 631 2.79 34.56 12.45
C GLU A 631 2.82 33.82 13.81
N PRO A 632 3.30 34.43 14.91
CA PRO A 632 3.42 33.75 16.20
C PRO A 632 2.09 33.34 16.85
N ASP A 633 0.98 34.01 16.55
CA ASP A 633 -0.34 33.72 17.15
C ASP A 633 -1.26 32.91 16.20
N HIS A 634 -0.68 32.02 15.38
CA HIS A 634 -1.42 31.23 14.39
C HIS A 634 -2.24 30.07 15.00
N THR A 635 -3.26 29.63 14.28
CA THR A 635 -4.00 28.40 14.62
C THR A 635 -3.20 27.18 14.15
N ARG A 636 -2.96 26.21 15.06
CA ARG A 636 -2.31 24.93 14.76
C ARG A 636 -3.36 23.82 14.77
N ILE A 637 -3.47 23.12 13.65
CA ILE A 637 -4.10 21.80 13.55
C ILE A 637 -2.95 20.80 13.32
N PRO A 638 -2.66 19.91 14.28
CA PRO A 638 -1.57 18.94 14.16
C PRO A 638 -1.88 17.78 13.21
N GLY A 639 -0.82 17.20 12.64
CA GLY A 639 -0.84 16.04 11.74
C GLY A 639 -0.54 16.42 10.29
N ARG A 640 -0.45 15.43 9.40
CA ARG A 640 -0.11 15.66 7.98
C ARG A 640 -1.27 16.26 7.20
N VAL A 641 -1.27 17.58 7.04
CA VAL A 641 -2.38 18.33 6.42
C VAL A 641 -2.20 18.47 4.91
N VAL A 642 -2.98 17.69 4.14
CA VAL A 642 -2.87 17.60 2.67
C VAL A 642 -3.80 18.55 1.91
N ASP A 643 -4.90 18.99 2.51
CA ASP A 643 -5.76 20.02 1.94
C ASP A 643 -6.50 20.80 3.04
N MET A 644 -6.91 22.04 2.72
CA MET A 644 -7.52 22.95 3.70
C MET A 644 -8.57 23.87 3.08
N THR A 645 -9.61 24.14 3.85
CA THR A 645 -10.64 25.12 3.48
C THR A 645 -11.13 25.92 4.68
N VAL A 646 -11.74 27.07 4.44
CA VAL A 646 -12.31 27.92 5.49
C VAL A 646 -13.81 28.06 5.25
N LEU A 647 -14.60 27.90 6.31
CA LEU A 647 -16.05 28.08 6.28
C LEU A 647 -16.51 28.90 7.49
N GLU A 648 -17.41 29.86 7.27
CA GLU A 648 -18.04 30.60 8.37
C GLU A 648 -19.22 29.79 8.96
N VAL A 649 -19.08 29.36 10.21
CA VAL A 649 -20.12 28.63 10.94
C VAL A 649 -20.65 29.49 12.08
N ASP A 650 -21.94 29.81 12.06
CA ASP A 650 -22.61 30.66 13.06
C ASP A 650 -21.93 32.01 13.33
N GLY A 651 -21.29 32.59 12.30
CA GLY A 651 -20.58 33.87 12.39
C GLY A 651 -19.14 33.79 12.90
N THR A 652 -18.56 32.58 13.00
CA THR A 652 -17.16 32.35 13.35
C THR A 652 -16.45 31.64 12.19
N PRO A 653 -15.32 32.14 11.70
CA PRO A 653 -14.54 31.45 10.67
C PRO A 653 -13.81 30.25 11.27
N TYR A 654 -14.03 29.08 10.68
CA TYR A 654 -13.31 27.85 11.02
C TYR A 654 -12.44 27.43 9.85
N ILE A 655 -11.22 26.99 10.16
CA ILE A 655 -10.40 26.22 9.22
C ILE A 655 -10.74 24.75 9.40
N PHE A 656 -10.94 24.07 8.27
CA PHE A 656 -11.05 22.62 8.16
C PHE A 656 -9.83 22.12 7.39
N ALA A 657 -9.20 21.08 7.92
CA ALA A 657 -8.03 20.44 7.34
C ALA A 657 -8.34 18.96 7.08
N ALA A 658 -8.02 18.49 5.88
CA ALA A 658 -7.98 17.08 5.54
C ALA A 658 -6.59 16.54 5.88
N LEU A 659 -6.55 15.45 6.63
CA LEU A 659 -5.35 14.77 7.08
C LEU A 659 -5.29 13.40 6.44
N ASP A 660 -4.19 13.16 5.75
CA ASP A 660 -3.87 11.88 5.15
C ASP A 660 -3.16 10.98 6.19
N PRO A 661 -3.47 9.68 6.21
CA PRO A 661 -2.93 8.74 7.19
C PRO A 661 -1.47 8.39 6.98
N GLY A 662 -0.81 8.70 5.85
CA GLY A 662 0.50 8.12 5.60
C GLY A 662 0.35 6.63 5.35
N VAL A 663 0.96 5.77 6.17
CA VAL A 663 0.77 4.31 6.07
C VAL A 663 -0.39 3.84 6.95
N TYR A 664 -0.55 4.40 8.15
CA TYR A 664 -1.53 3.95 9.15
C TYR A 664 -2.46 5.08 9.62
N ALA A 665 -3.72 4.78 9.92
CA ALA A 665 -4.73 5.76 10.31
C ALA A 665 -4.45 6.40 11.68
N ASN A 666 -3.73 5.67 12.55
CA ASN A 666 -3.35 6.12 13.88
C ASN A 666 -4.56 6.47 14.75
N MET A 667 -5.66 5.72 14.62
CA MET A 667 -6.86 5.93 15.44
C MET A 667 -6.74 5.31 16.83
N VAL A 668 -6.06 4.17 16.91
CA VAL A 668 -5.74 3.47 18.15
C VAL A 668 -4.21 3.40 18.30
N LEU A 669 -3.74 3.46 19.54
CA LEU A 669 -2.32 3.28 19.84
C LEU A 669 -1.99 1.78 19.73
N ILE A 670 -1.05 1.43 18.85
CA ILE A 670 -0.46 0.09 18.78
C ILE A 670 0.18 -0.29 20.13
N ASP A 671 -0.13 -1.49 20.63
CA ASP A 671 0.25 -1.97 21.97
C ASP A 671 1.01 -3.31 21.88
N PRO A 672 2.33 -3.35 22.11
CA PRO A 672 3.16 -4.57 22.10
C PRO A 672 2.78 -5.64 23.13
N LEU A 673 1.83 -5.37 24.01
CA LEU A 673 1.31 -6.34 24.96
C LEU A 673 -0.08 -6.86 24.57
N SER A 674 -0.63 -6.45 23.43
CA SER A 674 -1.98 -6.74 22.95
C SER A 674 -1.98 -7.22 21.51
N ASN A 675 -2.33 -8.49 21.34
CA ASN A 675 -2.31 -9.18 20.03
C ASN A 675 -3.38 -8.71 19.01
N ASP A 676 -4.08 -7.63 19.30
CA ASP A 676 -5.27 -7.06 18.60
C ASP A 676 -5.51 -5.68 19.27
N SER A 677 -4.71 -4.70 18.85
CA SER A 677 -4.61 -3.37 19.47
C SER A 677 -5.89 -2.57 19.32
N ASP A 678 -6.52 -2.61 18.15
CA ASP A 678 -7.74 -1.87 17.86
C ASP A 678 -9.05 -2.64 18.21
N SER A 679 -8.92 -3.89 18.64
CA SER A 679 -9.99 -4.75 19.14
C SER A 679 -11.06 -5.08 18.11
N ASP A 680 -10.68 -5.15 16.84
CA ASP A 680 -11.59 -5.40 15.73
C ASP A 680 -11.79 -6.91 15.46
N GLY A 681 -10.91 -7.74 16.04
CA GLY A 681 -10.96 -9.20 16.00
C GLY A 681 -10.01 -9.83 14.98
N MET A 682 -9.15 -9.04 14.34
CA MET A 682 -7.96 -9.45 13.59
C MET A 682 -6.70 -9.20 14.45
N PRO A 683 -5.65 -10.05 14.39
CA PRO A 683 -4.40 -9.79 15.10
C PRO A 683 -3.47 -8.82 14.38
N ASP A 684 -2.79 -7.95 15.12
CA ASP A 684 -1.92 -6.91 14.54
C ASP A 684 -0.85 -7.51 13.61
N GLY A 685 -0.19 -8.59 14.04
CA GLY A 685 0.80 -9.30 13.23
C GLY A 685 0.25 -9.91 11.94
N TRP A 686 -1.04 -10.28 11.90
CA TRP A 686 -1.70 -10.74 10.67
C TRP A 686 -2.00 -9.55 9.74
N GLU A 687 -2.56 -8.48 10.30
CA GLU A 687 -2.90 -7.25 9.57
C GLU A 687 -1.65 -6.63 8.93
N PHE A 688 -0.57 -6.50 9.70
CA PHE A 688 0.71 -5.97 9.24
C PHE A 688 1.28 -6.74 8.04
N VAL A 689 1.25 -8.08 8.08
CA VAL A 689 1.75 -8.93 6.98
C VAL A 689 0.89 -8.80 5.73
N HIS A 690 -0.43 -8.67 5.89
CA HIS A 690 -1.38 -8.55 4.79
C HIS A 690 -1.61 -7.11 4.33
N GLY A 691 -0.88 -6.13 4.88
CA GLY A 691 -0.94 -4.72 4.47
C GLY A 691 -2.23 -4.01 4.91
N LEU A 692 -2.88 -4.53 5.95
CA LEU A 692 -3.99 -3.88 6.65
C LEU A 692 -3.47 -2.98 7.78
N ASP A 693 -4.36 -2.22 8.42
CA ASP A 693 -3.99 -1.21 9.40
C ASP A 693 -4.39 -1.64 10.83
N PRO A 694 -3.43 -2.13 11.65
CA PRO A 694 -3.70 -2.62 13.02
C PRO A 694 -4.12 -1.51 14.01
N THR A 695 -4.24 -0.27 13.52
CA THR A 695 -4.70 0.88 14.30
C THR A 695 -6.09 1.37 13.89
N ASN A 696 -6.74 0.70 12.93
CA ASN A 696 -8.00 1.13 12.33
C ASN A 696 -9.11 0.07 12.45
N PRO A 697 -9.98 0.16 13.46
CA PRO A 697 -10.96 -0.89 13.76
C PRO A 697 -12.14 -0.96 12.76
N TYR A 698 -12.09 -0.19 11.68
CA TYR A 698 -13.11 -0.15 10.64
C TYR A 698 -12.70 -0.92 9.39
N ASP A 699 -11.42 -1.24 9.18
CA ASP A 699 -10.99 -1.96 7.97
C ASP A 699 -11.36 -3.46 7.99
N ARG A 700 -11.63 -4.08 9.15
CA ARG A 700 -12.27 -5.42 9.22
C ARG A 700 -13.49 -5.63 8.33
N ASP A 701 -14.28 -4.57 8.14
CA ASP A 701 -15.53 -4.61 7.39
C ASP A 701 -15.32 -4.18 5.92
N ASP A 702 -14.11 -3.75 5.55
CA ASP A 702 -13.73 -3.46 4.17
C ASP A 702 -13.45 -4.76 3.38
N ASP A 703 -13.64 -4.66 2.07
CA ASP A 703 -13.42 -5.70 1.06
C ASP A 703 -12.57 -5.03 -0.02
N SER A 704 -11.26 -5.23 0.08
CA SER A 704 -10.25 -4.39 -0.60
C SER A 704 -9.98 -4.85 -2.02
N ASP A 705 -10.02 -6.15 -2.26
CA ASP A 705 -9.81 -6.79 -3.55
C ASP A 705 -11.12 -7.09 -4.31
N ALA A 706 -12.28 -6.81 -3.71
CA ALA A 706 -13.59 -6.83 -4.37
C ALA A 706 -13.94 -8.20 -4.95
N ASP A 707 -13.76 -9.23 -4.15
CA ASP A 707 -13.92 -10.64 -4.56
C ASP A 707 -15.22 -11.27 -4.03
N GLY A 708 -16.06 -10.46 -3.37
CA GLY A 708 -17.40 -10.82 -2.94
C GLY A 708 -18.34 -11.27 -4.08
N VAL A 709 -19.57 -11.63 -3.73
CA VAL A 709 -20.56 -12.16 -4.70
C VAL A 709 -21.69 -11.18 -4.99
N ASN A 710 -21.91 -10.92 -6.28
CA ASN A 710 -23.05 -10.18 -6.80
C ASN A 710 -24.06 -11.17 -7.41
N PHE A 711 -25.27 -11.25 -6.85
CA PHE A 711 -26.29 -12.18 -7.33
C PHE A 711 -27.00 -11.67 -8.59
N ASN A 712 -26.90 -10.38 -8.90
CA ASN A 712 -27.59 -9.76 -10.02
C ASN A 712 -26.75 -8.69 -10.73
N PRO A 713 -25.64 -9.10 -11.38
CA PRO A 713 -24.72 -8.19 -12.06
C PRO A 713 -25.35 -7.46 -13.26
N ASP A 714 -26.55 -7.87 -13.72
CA ASP A 714 -27.26 -7.16 -14.78
C ASP A 714 -28.01 -5.90 -14.28
N ASP A 715 -28.31 -5.81 -12.98
CA ASP A 715 -29.10 -4.72 -12.38
C ASP A 715 -28.20 -3.67 -11.68
N ASP A 716 -27.13 -4.09 -11.01
CA ASP A 716 -26.14 -3.22 -10.37
C ASP A 716 -24.76 -3.90 -10.19
N ASP A 717 -23.74 -3.10 -9.90
CA ASP A 717 -22.35 -3.55 -9.69
C ASP A 717 -22.03 -3.77 -8.19
N TYR A 718 -23.04 -3.81 -7.30
CA TYR A 718 -22.82 -3.91 -5.86
C TYR A 718 -22.78 -5.36 -5.41
N PHE A 719 -21.86 -5.70 -4.49
CA PHE A 719 -21.87 -7.02 -3.90
C PHE A 719 -23.07 -7.20 -2.97
N ASP A 720 -23.90 -8.19 -3.26
CA ASP A 720 -24.95 -8.62 -2.33
C ASP A 720 -24.35 -9.15 -1.02
N ARG A 721 -23.14 -9.71 -1.12
CA ARG A 721 -22.30 -10.12 0.01
C ARG A 721 -20.83 -9.85 -0.30
N SER A 722 -20.27 -8.91 0.44
CA SER A 722 -18.82 -8.73 0.52
C SER A 722 -18.15 -9.92 1.18
N TRP A 723 -16.88 -10.09 0.87
CA TRP A 723 -15.97 -11.00 1.57
C TRP A 723 -14.97 -10.09 2.28
N SER A 724 -15.29 -9.73 3.53
CA SER A 724 -14.52 -8.70 4.22
C SER A 724 -13.22 -9.25 4.80
N ASN A 725 -12.26 -8.37 5.06
CA ASN A 725 -10.97 -8.71 5.68
C ASN A 725 -11.12 -9.64 6.91
N LEU A 726 -12.15 -9.41 7.74
CA LEU A 726 -12.43 -10.25 8.90
C LEU A 726 -13.01 -11.62 8.56
N ASP A 727 -13.84 -11.72 7.53
CA ASP A 727 -14.38 -13.01 7.07
C ASP A 727 -13.26 -13.87 6.49
N GLU A 728 -12.32 -13.25 5.78
CA GLU A 728 -11.09 -13.85 5.26
C GLU A 728 -10.16 -14.37 6.35
N PHE A 729 -9.84 -13.53 7.34
CA PHE A 729 -9.05 -13.96 8.50
C PHE A 729 -9.68 -15.16 9.20
N ARG A 730 -11.01 -15.18 9.30
CA ARG A 730 -11.78 -16.24 9.96
C ARG A 730 -11.99 -17.48 9.11
N PHE A 731 -11.59 -17.44 7.84
CA PHE A 731 -11.72 -18.59 6.97
C PHE A 731 -10.96 -19.80 7.52
N VAL A 732 -11.61 -20.95 7.48
CA VAL A 732 -11.04 -22.24 7.90
C VAL A 732 -11.22 -23.19 6.74
N SER A 733 -10.09 -23.66 6.19
CA SER A 733 -10.06 -24.58 5.07
C SER A 733 -10.93 -25.82 5.32
N SER A 734 -11.59 -26.26 4.25
CA SER A 734 -12.49 -27.41 4.25
C SER A 734 -11.77 -28.70 3.84
N THR A 735 -10.61 -28.58 3.19
CA THR A 735 -9.78 -29.66 2.67
C THR A 735 -8.56 -29.95 3.58
N GLU A 736 -7.82 -31.03 3.29
CA GLU A 736 -6.58 -31.33 4.01
C GLU A 736 -5.34 -30.63 3.41
N GLN A 737 -5.44 -30.11 2.17
CA GLN A 737 -4.33 -29.48 1.45
C GLN A 737 -4.39 -27.94 1.55
N GLY A 738 -5.57 -27.37 1.76
CA GLY A 738 -5.75 -25.95 2.04
C GLY A 738 -5.30 -25.53 3.43
N TRP A 739 -5.45 -24.23 3.71
CA TRP A 739 -4.99 -23.58 4.95
C TRP A 739 -6.06 -22.64 5.51
N ASN A 740 -5.95 -22.32 6.80
CA ASN A 740 -6.81 -21.29 7.38
C ASN A 740 -6.34 -19.91 6.91
N THR A 741 -7.26 -18.96 6.84
CA THR A 741 -7.12 -17.63 6.22
C THR A 741 -7.06 -17.65 4.69
N THR A 742 -7.75 -16.71 4.08
CA THR A 742 -7.47 -16.21 2.71
C THR A 742 -6.64 -14.92 2.79
N ASN A 743 -6.28 -14.34 1.65
CA ASN A 743 -5.47 -13.13 1.59
C ASN A 743 -6.32 -11.91 1.15
N PRO A 744 -6.55 -10.91 2.02
CA PRO A 744 -7.46 -9.77 1.79
C PRO A 744 -7.04 -8.75 0.72
N GLN A 745 -5.92 -9.02 0.06
CA GLN A 745 -5.39 -8.19 -1.01
C GLN A 745 -5.39 -8.94 -2.35
N LEU A 746 -5.80 -10.21 -2.37
CA LEU A 746 -5.81 -11.07 -3.54
C LEU A 746 -7.16 -11.75 -3.66
N ALA A 747 -7.93 -11.31 -4.66
CA ALA A 747 -9.25 -11.87 -4.93
C ALA A 747 -9.29 -13.39 -5.17
N ASP A 748 -8.14 -13.99 -5.51
CA ASP A 748 -7.95 -15.43 -5.77
C ASP A 748 -6.70 -15.87 -5.00
N THR A 749 -6.89 -16.47 -3.82
CA THR A 749 -5.81 -16.80 -2.88
C THR A 749 -4.95 -17.97 -3.37
N ASP A 750 -5.53 -18.96 -4.04
CA ASP A 750 -4.81 -20.17 -4.48
C ASP A 750 -4.41 -20.16 -5.96
N GLY A 751 -4.93 -19.19 -6.72
CA GLY A 751 -4.53 -18.88 -8.09
C GLY A 751 -5.14 -19.81 -9.14
N ASP A 752 -6.26 -20.47 -8.84
CA ASP A 752 -6.95 -21.37 -9.77
C ASP A 752 -7.87 -20.67 -10.77
N GLY A 753 -8.08 -19.37 -10.55
CA GLY A 753 -8.89 -18.50 -11.35
C GLY A 753 -10.26 -18.18 -10.75
N LEU A 754 -10.72 -18.78 -9.66
CA LEU A 754 -11.95 -18.42 -8.97
C LEU A 754 -11.68 -17.37 -7.88
N PHE A 755 -12.72 -16.62 -7.50
CA PHE A 755 -12.58 -15.69 -6.39
C PHE A 755 -12.92 -16.34 -5.05
N ASP A 756 -12.22 -15.95 -3.98
CA ASP A 756 -12.37 -16.58 -2.67
C ASP A 756 -13.83 -16.47 -2.18
N GLY A 757 -14.46 -15.31 -2.39
CA GLY A 757 -15.88 -15.10 -2.17
C GLY A 757 -16.81 -15.98 -3.02
N GLU A 758 -16.51 -16.18 -4.32
CA GLU A 758 -17.26 -17.07 -5.23
C GLU A 758 -17.24 -18.51 -4.72
N GLU A 759 -16.08 -18.98 -4.30
CA GLU A 759 -15.82 -20.32 -3.81
C GLU A 759 -16.46 -20.60 -2.45
N TYR A 760 -16.27 -19.68 -1.50
CA TYR A 760 -16.86 -19.81 -0.17
C TYR A 760 -18.40 -19.87 -0.23
N TRP A 761 -19.02 -19.02 -1.05
CA TRP A 761 -20.47 -18.99 -1.18
C TRP A 761 -21.01 -20.03 -2.17
N GLY A 762 -20.17 -20.61 -3.03
CA GLY A 762 -20.57 -21.53 -4.09
C GLY A 762 -21.45 -20.84 -5.14
N PHE A 763 -20.96 -19.74 -5.72
CA PHE A 763 -21.70 -18.93 -6.68
C PHE A 763 -20.83 -18.57 -7.90
N PHE A 764 -21.05 -19.23 -9.03
CA PHE A 764 -20.17 -19.16 -10.21
C PHE A 764 -20.90 -18.66 -11.47
N LEU A 765 -21.66 -17.57 -11.33
CA LEU A 765 -22.55 -17.09 -12.40
C LEU A 765 -21.80 -16.65 -13.65
N GLU A 766 -20.70 -15.92 -13.49
CA GLU A 766 -19.92 -15.36 -14.61
C GLU A 766 -18.95 -16.38 -15.21
N ARG A 767 -18.49 -17.33 -14.40
CA ARG A 767 -17.55 -18.39 -14.81
C ARG A 767 -18.23 -19.53 -15.58
N THR A 768 -19.52 -19.76 -15.34
CA THR A 768 -20.25 -20.91 -15.90
C THR A 768 -20.91 -20.62 -17.24
N ASN A 769 -20.69 -21.48 -18.24
CA ASN A 769 -21.42 -21.42 -19.51
C ASN A 769 -22.78 -22.12 -19.43
N PHE A 770 -23.86 -21.34 -19.33
CA PHE A 770 -25.23 -21.88 -19.30
C PHE A 770 -25.82 -22.21 -20.69
N THR A 771 -25.20 -21.72 -21.77
CA THR A 771 -25.75 -21.77 -23.14
C THR A 771 -25.74 -23.17 -23.73
N CYS A 772 -24.71 -23.96 -23.40
CA CYS A 772 -24.51 -25.30 -23.90
C CYS A 772 -24.75 -26.34 -22.80
N HIS A 773 -25.34 -27.48 -23.15
CA HIS A 773 -25.75 -28.51 -22.20
C HIS A 773 -25.89 -29.89 -22.84
N TYR A 774 -25.93 -30.94 -22.01
CA TYR A 774 -26.13 -32.30 -22.47
C TYR A 774 -27.59 -32.75 -22.37
N LEU A 775 -28.15 -33.15 -23.52
CA LEU A 775 -29.50 -33.71 -23.62
C LEU A 775 -29.47 -35.14 -24.17
N ASN A 776 -29.63 -36.12 -23.28
CA ASN A 776 -29.53 -37.55 -23.61
C ASN A 776 -28.19 -37.93 -24.28
N GLY A 777 -27.08 -37.33 -23.83
CA GLY A 777 -25.74 -37.57 -24.37
C GLY A 777 -25.42 -36.80 -25.67
N ALA A 778 -26.27 -35.87 -26.09
CA ALA A 778 -25.96 -34.96 -27.18
C ALA A 778 -25.61 -33.58 -26.62
N TYR A 779 -24.48 -33.01 -27.06
CA TYR A 779 -24.08 -31.64 -26.75
C TYR A 779 -24.90 -30.65 -27.59
N VAL A 780 -25.66 -29.77 -26.92
CA VAL A 780 -26.59 -28.85 -27.57
C VAL A 780 -26.45 -27.44 -26.99
N CYS A 781 -26.24 -26.45 -27.87
CA CYS A 781 -26.20 -25.04 -27.53
C CYS A 781 -27.46 -24.32 -28.02
N ASP A 782 -28.15 -23.59 -27.15
CA ASP A 782 -29.32 -22.78 -27.49
C ASP A 782 -29.42 -21.56 -26.58
N ASP A 783 -29.24 -20.36 -27.14
CA ASP A 783 -29.21 -19.09 -26.40
C ASP A 783 -30.45 -18.88 -25.52
N ALA A 784 -31.64 -19.24 -26.03
CA ALA A 784 -32.88 -19.05 -25.29
C ALA A 784 -33.00 -19.98 -24.07
N THR A 785 -32.48 -21.20 -24.19
CA THR A 785 -32.39 -22.15 -23.08
C THR A 785 -31.29 -21.73 -22.10
N GLY A 786 -30.17 -21.22 -22.60
CA GLY A 786 -29.08 -20.68 -21.79
C GLY A 786 -29.48 -19.48 -20.94
N GLU A 787 -30.12 -18.49 -21.56
CA GLU A 787 -30.65 -17.33 -20.85
C GLU A 787 -31.70 -17.73 -19.80
N ALA A 788 -32.53 -18.73 -20.09
CA ALA A 788 -33.48 -19.26 -19.11
C ALA A 788 -32.78 -20.01 -17.96
N ALA A 789 -31.69 -20.73 -18.24
CA ALA A 789 -30.88 -21.42 -17.23
C ALA A 789 -30.14 -20.42 -16.33
N ARG A 790 -29.46 -19.42 -16.91
CA ARG A 790 -28.82 -18.31 -16.19
C ARG A 790 -29.81 -17.57 -15.28
N ASN A 791 -30.98 -17.21 -15.80
CA ASN A 791 -32.03 -16.56 -15.00
C ASN A 791 -32.54 -17.45 -13.85
N THR A 792 -32.61 -18.76 -14.07
CA THR A 792 -33.00 -19.72 -13.03
C THR A 792 -31.91 -19.87 -11.98
N TYR A 793 -30.64 -19.83 -12.37
CA TYR A 793 -29.50 -19.83 -11.46
C TYR A 793 -29.54 -18.62 -10.53
N ILE A 794 -29.82 -17.43 -11.05
CA ILE A 794 -29.97 -16.19 -10.27
C ILE A 794 -31.22 -16.24 -9.36
N THR A 795 -32.40 -16.42 -9.95
CA THR A 795 -33.68 -16.19 -9.26
C THR A 795 -34.23 -17.41 -8.50
N GLY A 796 -33.62 -18.58 -8.71
CA GLY A 796 -34.12 -19.85 -8.20
C GLY A 796 -35.33 -20.37 -8.97
N TRP A 797 -35.56 -21.68 -8.87
CA TRP A 797 -36.69 -22.31 -9.55
C TRP A 797 -38.01 -22.02 -8.81
N SER A 798 -38.79 -21.09 -9.34
CA SER A 798 -40.03 -20.56 -8.73
C SER A 798 -41.07 -21.58 -8.25
N ASP A 799 -41.08 -22.81 -8.76
CA ASP A 799 -42.03 -23.88 -8.39
C ASP A 799 -41.49 -24.89 -7.35
N SER A 800 -40.20 -24.85 -6.99
CA SER A 800 -39.55 -25.83 -6.09
C SER A 800 -39.31 -25.28 -4.68
N GLY A 801 -39.28 -23.95 -4.53
CA GLY A 801 -38.88 -23.31 -3.27
C GLY A 801 -37.39 -23.43 -2.96
N SER A 802 -36.58 -23.89 -3.92
CA SER A 802 -35.13 -23.78 -3.89
C SER A 802 -34.73 -22.33 -4.20
N GLY A 803 -33.78 -21.77 -3.45
CA GLY A 803 -33.11 -20.52 -3.85
C GLY A 803 -32.33 -20.70 -5.14
N GLY A 804 -31.94 -19.60 -5.78
CA GLY A 804 -30.89 -19.60 -6.81
C GLY A 804 -29.57 -20.15 -6.25
N ALA A 805 -28.62 -20.44 -7.15
CA ALA A 805 -27.28 -20.99 -6.88
C ALA A 805 -27.24 -22.14 -5.87
N THR A 806 -27.26 -23.37 -6.38
CA THR A 806 -27.26 -24.58 -5.57
C THR A 806 -25.92 -25.31 -5.60
N ASP A 807 -24.86 -24.66 -6.10
CA ASP A 807 -23.52 -25.21 -6.07
C ASP A 807 -23.04 -25.34 -4.61
N ARG A 808 -22.07 -26.22 -4.38
CA ARG A 808 -21.46 -26.37 -3.08
C ARG A 808 -20.31 -25.39 -2.96
N SER A 809 -20.03 -24.97 -1.73
CA SER A 809 -18.78 -24.28 -1.43
C SER A 809 -17.61 -25.19 -1.74
N ILE A 810 -16.57 -24.62 -2.35
CA ILE A 810 -15.25 -25.23 -2.55
C ILE A 810 -14.24 -24.47 -1.67
N ASP A 811 -12.96 -24.84 -1.70
CA ASP A 811 -11.96 -24.33 -0.76
C ASP A 811 -11.04 -23.28 -1.40
N PRO A 812 -11.22 -21.97 -1.10
CA PRO A 812 -10.41 -20.85 -1.64
C PRO A 812 -8.89 -20.93 -1.47
N THR A 813 -8.42 -21.92 -0.72
CA THR A 813 -7.02 -22.08 -0.36
C THR A 813 -6.42 -23.34 -0.96
N ASN A 814 -7.18 -24.04 -1.82
CA ASN A 814 -6.79 -25.29 -2.40
C ASN A 814 -7.34 -25.45 -3.82
N ILE A 815 -6.45 -25.22 -4.78
CA ILE A 815 -6.63 -25.32 -6.23
C ILE A 815 -7.39 -26.55 -6.76
N ASP A 816 -7.45 -27.66 -6.02
CA ASP A 816 -8.09 -28.93 -6.41
C ASP A 816 -8.78 -29.54 -5.18
N THR A 817 -10.04 -29.16 -4.96
CA THR A 817 -10.81 -29.45 -3.75
C THR A 817 -11.01 -30.95 -3.54
N ASP A 818 -11.23 -31.72 -4.60
CA ASP A 818 -11.52 -33.15 -4.52
C ASP A 818 -10.34 -34.09 -4.85
N GLN A 819 -9.21 -33.51 -5.27
CA GLN A 819 -7.90 -34.13 -5.44
C GLN A 819 -7.82 -35.12 -6.59
N ASP A 820 -8.46 -34.83 -7.70
CA ASP A 820 -8.44 -35.67 -8.90
C ASP A 820 -7.41 -35.24 -9.96
N GLY A 821 -6.80 -34.05 -9.77
CA GLY A 821 -5.75 -33.50 -10.60
C GLY A 821 -6.22 -32.43 -11.60
N MET A 822 -7.50 -32.06 -11.59
CA MET A 822 -8.06 -30.91 -12.30
C MET A 822 -8.27 -29.73 -11.31
N PRO A 823 -7.98 -28.48 -11.69
CA PRO A 823 -8.27 -27.34 -10.82
C PRO A 823 -9.76 -26.97 -10.77
N ASP A 824 -10.26 -26.50 -9.63
CA ASP A 824 -11.67 -26.18 -9.46
C ASP A 824 -12.12 -25.11 -10.47
N GLY A 825 -11.32 -24.06 -10.66
CA GLY A 825 -11.57 -23.02 -11.66
C GLY A 825 -11.66 -23.52 -13.09
N TRP A 826 -10.84 -24.52 -13.45
CA TRP A 826 -10.89 -25.15 -14.77
C TRP A 826 -12.18 -25.95 -14.96
N GLU A 827 -12.56 -26.73 -13.95
CA GLU A 827 -13.80 -27.50 -13.98
C GLU A 827 -15.03 -26.58 -14.08
N ILE A 828 -15.06 -25.49 -13.30
CA ILE A 828 -16.14 -24.50 -13.36
C ILE A 828 -16.23 -23.83 -14.74
N GLN A 829 -15.11 -23.57 -15.41
CA GLN A 829 -15.08 -23.00 -16.75
C GLN A 829 -15.65 -23.97 -17.81
N TYR A 830 -15.28 -25.25 -17.73
CA TYR A 830 -15.62 -26.26 -18.74
C TYR A 830 -16.88 -27.08 -18.41
N ARG A 831 -17.48 -26.93 -17.22
CA ARG A 831 -18.71 -27.66 -16.86
C ARG A 831 -19.90 -27.31 -17.75
N ARG A 832 -20.77 -28.30 -17.97
CA ARG A 832 -22.05 -28.17 -18.69
C ARG A 832 -23.14 -28.85 -17.88
N TRP A 833 -24.29 -28.19 -17.74
CA TRP A 833 -25.39 -28.80 -17.01
C TRP A 833 -26.01 -29.95 -17.82
N ILE A 834 -26.48 -30.97 -17.12
CA ILE A 834 -27.06 -32.17 -17.73
C ILE A 834 -28.59 -32.15 -17.54
N GLY A 835 -29.34 -32.27 -18.63
CA GLY A 835 -30.80 -32.44 -18.57
C GLY A 835 -31.57 -31.74 -19.68
N GLN A 836 -32.90 -31.69 -19.52
CA GLN A 836 -33.78 -30.99 -20.47
C GLN A 836 -34.08 -29.55 -20.06
N THR A 837 -34.03 -29.25 -18.77
CA THR A 837 -34.32 -27.93 -18.24
C THR A 837 -33.48 -27.75 -16.99
N PHE A 838 -32.84 -26.60 -16.87
CA PHE A 838 -32.07 -26.24 -15.70
C PHE A 838 -33.00 -25.90 -14.54
N THR A 839 -32.75 -26.48 -13.37
CA THR A 839 -33.61 -26.38 -12.17
C THR A 839 -32.84 -25.88 -10.94
N GLY A 840 -31.57 -25.52 -11.11
CA GLY A 840 -30.62 -25.31 -10.02
C GLY A 840 -29.88 -26.60 -9.69
N GLY A 841 -30.58 -27.64 -9.25
CA GLY A 841 -29.96 -28.90 -8.81
C GLY A 841 -29.74 -29.93 -9.92
N ASN A 842 -29.26 -29.50 -11.08
CA ASN A 842 -28.86 -30.42 -12.16
C ASN A 842 -27.47 -31.01 -11.86
N ASP A 843 -27.18 -32.16 -12.45
CA ASP A 843 -25.82 -32.71 -12.45
C ASP A 843 -24.97 -31.92 -13.46
N TRP A 844 -23.68 -31.79 -13.19
CA TRP A 844 -22.69 -31.14 -14.05
C TRP A 844 -21.81 -32.17 -14.76
N SER A 845 -21.24 -31.82 -15.92
CA SER A 845 -20.25 -32.67 -16.61
C SER A 845 -18.86 -32.63 -15.97
N LEU A 846 -18.57 -31.57 -15.23
CA LEU A 846 -17.41 -31.39 -14.37
C LEU A 846 -17.90 -30.81 -13.03
N ASP A 847 -17.46 -31.36 -11.90
CA ASP A 847 -17.89 -31.00 -10.54
C ASP A 847 -16.68 -31.09 -9.59
N PRO A 848 -16.14 -29.94 -9.10
CA PRO A 848 -14.95 -29.89 -8.22
C PRO A 848 -15.10 -30.55 -6.84
N THR A 849 -16.20 -31.27 -6.63
CA THR A 849 -16.49 -32.03 -5.42
C THR A 849 -16.75 -33.52 -5.69
N ASP A 850 -16.59 -34.00 -6.93
CA ASP A 850 -16.71 -35.39 -7.35
C ASP A 850 -15.50 -35.86 -8.18
N PRO A 851 -14.50 -36.50 -7.54
CA PRO A 851 -13.19 -36.80 -8.15
C PRO A 851 -13.22 -37.95 -9.18
N SER A 852 -14.41 -38.35 -9.62
CA SER A 852 -14.62 -39.44 -10.57
C SER A 852 -14.92 -38.95 -11.99
N ASP A 853 -15.20 -37.67 -12.15
CA ASP A 853 -15.40 -37.03 -13.45
C ASP A 853 -14.08 -36.80 -14.20
N ALA A 854 -12.92 -36.72 -13.54
CA ALA A 854 -11.60 -36.76 -14.20
C ALA A 854 -11.41 -37.96 -15.16
N ASP A 855 -12.01 -39.11 -14.81
CA ASP A 855 -11.97 -40.35 -15.59
C ASP A 855 -13.12 -40.42 -16.64
N GLU A 856 -14.04 -39.46 -16.66
CA GLU A 856 -15.10 -39.35 -17.65
C GLU A 856 -14.59 -38.72 -18.96
N ASP A 857 -15.36 -38.92 -20.03
CA ASP A 857 -15.08 -38.49 -21.41
C ASP A 857 -16.40 -37.92 -21.94
N ALA A 858 -16.58 -36.60 -21.79
CA ALA A 858 -17.87 -35.96 -21.95
C ALA A 858 -18.33 -35.88 -23.42
N ASP A 859 -17.42 -35.80 -24.37
CA ASP A 859 -17.72 -35.75 -25.81
C ASP A 859 -17.55 -37.09 -26.55
N ASN A 860 -16.97 -38.10 -25.90
CA ASN A 860 -16.73 -39.46 -26.37
C ASN A 860 -15.69 -39.58 -27.50
N ASP A 861 -14.66 -38.73 -27.48
CA ASP A 861 -13.55 -38.76 -28.43
C ASP A 861 -12.39 -39.69 -28.01
N GLY A 862 -12.49 -40.30 -26.81
CA GLY A 862 -11.53 -41.25 -26.26
C GLY A 862 -10.43 -40.61 -25.40
N LEU A 863 -10.49 -39.30 -25.16
CA LEU A 863 -9.69 -38.58 -24.19
C LEU A 863 -10.55 -38.34 -22.92
N SER A 864 -9.95 -38.50 -21.74
CA SER A 864 -10.67 -38.17 -20.50
C SER A 864 -10.51 -36.69 -20.17
N ASN A 865 -11.42 -36.15 -19.36
CA ASN A 865 -11.39 -34.75 -18.91
C ASN A 865 -10.01 -34.36 -18.32
N LEU A 866 -9.43 -35.22 -17.47
CA LEU A 866 -8.09 -35.01 -16.92
C LEU A 866 -6.98 -35.01 -18.00
N CYS A 867 -7.11 -35.87 -19.03
CA CYS A 867 -6.13 -35.88 -20.11
C CYS A 867 -6.15 -34.57 -20.91
N GLU A 868 -7.34 -34.01 -21.15
CA GLU A 868 -7.48 -32.74 -21.85
C GLU A 868 -6.85 -31.60 -21.07
N TYR A 869 -7.12 -31.51 -19.76
CA TYR A 869 -6.43 -30.56 -18.90
C TYR A 869 -4.90 -30.70 -18.98
N GLN A 870 -4.37 -31.93 -18.97
CA GLN A 870 -2.93 -32.17 -19.11
C GLN A 870 -2.36 -31.72 -20.46
N TRP A 871 -3.14 -31.81 -21.55
CA TRP A 871 -2.74 -31.26 -22.85
C TRP A 871 -2.67 -29.73 -22.84
N GLN A 872 -3.61 -29.05 -22.17
CA GLN A 872 -3.51 -27.61 -21.96
C GLN A 872 -2.23 -27.22 -21.20
N GLN A 873 -1.86 -27.97 -20.15
CA GLN A 873 -0.60 -27.75 -19.42
C GLN A 873 0.64 -27.90 -20.29
N ILE A 874 0.62 -28.84 -21.24
CA ILE A 874 1.69 -28.99 -22.24
C ILE A 874 1.80 -27.72 -23.09
N ARG A 875 0.70 -27.11 -23.53
CA ARG A 875 0.73 -25.85 -24.28
C ARG A 875 1.32 -24.70 -23.47
N LEU A 876 0.94 -24.54 -22.21
CA LEU A 876 1.55 -23.52 -21.33
C LEU A 876 3.08 -23.71 -21.22
N LEU A 877 3.53 -24.95 -21.07
CA LEU A 877 4.96 -25.28 -21.07
C LEU A 877 5.65 -24.92 -22.39
N VAL A 878 5.02 -25.16 -23.54
CA VAL A 878 5.58 -24.81 -24.85
C VAL A 878 5.58 -23.30 -25.08
N LEU A 879 4.57 -22.57 -24.61
CA LEU A 879 4.51 -21.11 -24.68
C LEU A 879 5.67 -20.46 -23.92
N GLU A 880 6.03 -20.99 -22.75
CA GLU A 880 7.10 -20.41 -21.91
C GLU A 880 8.50 -20.64 -22.50
N GLN A 881 8.81 -21.89 -22.88
CA GLN A 881 10.19 -22.28 -23.22
C GLN A 881 10.37 -22.90 -24.61
N GLY A 882 9.28 -23.16 -25.34
CA GLY A 882 9.28 -23.96 -26.57
C GLY A 882 9.60 -25.43 -26.30
N LEU A 883 9.45 -26.28 -27.33
CA LEU A 883 9.66 -27.72 -27.19
C LEU A 883 10.48 -28.29 -28.34
N SER A 884 11.80 -28.13 -28.22
CA SER A 884 12.77 -28.53 -29.27
C SER A 884 12.75 -30.01 -29.65
N THR A 885 12.26 -30.90 -28.77
CA THR A 885 12.15 -32.34 -29.05
C THR A 885 11.03 -32.68 -30.02
N HIS A 886 10.02 -31.81 -30.13
CA HIS A 886 8.88 -31.94 -31.04
C HIS A 886 8.93 -30.87 -32.15
N ASN A 887 10.06 -30.18 -32.27
CA ASN A 887 10.28 -29.10 -33.23
C ASN A 887 9.29 -27.92 -33.12
N GLU A 888 8.73 -27.71 -31.91
CA GLU A 888 7.79 -26.64 -31.63
C GLU A 888 8.45 -25.43 -30.99
N THR A 889 7.91 -24.26 -31.31
CA THR A 889 8.40 -22.97 -30.83
C THR A 889 7.34 -22.25 -30.02
N ALA A 890 7.75 -21.43 -29.05
CA ALA A 890 6.84 -20.59 -28.29
C ALA A 890 5.96 -19.68 -29.18
N GLU A 891 6.53 -19.15 -30.26
CA GLU A 891 5.78 -18.36 -31.25
C GLU A 891 4.69 -19.19 -31.96
N GLY A 892 4.96 -20.46 -32.26
CA GLY A 892 3.97 -21.37 -32.86
C GLY A 892 2.85 -21.71 -31.88
N ALA A 893 3.19 -21.98 -30.62
CA ALA A 893 2.22 -22.27 -29.57
C ALA A 893 1.28 -21.09 -29.27
N SER A 894 1.66 -19.85 -29.59
CA SER A 894 0.79 -18.68 -29.45
C SER A 894 -0.48 -18.74 -30.32
N THR A 895 -0.48 -19.58 -31.36
CA THR A 895 -1.65 -19.79 -32.24
C THR A 895 -2.44 -21.05 -31.92
N TRP A 896 -2.02 -21.82 -30.92
CA TRP A 896 -2.69 -23.04 -30.51
C TRP A 896 -3.95 -22.74 -29.70
N VAL A 897 -4.92 -23.65 -29.80
CA VAL A 897 -6.20 -23.63 -29.07
C VAL A 897 -6.12 -24.62 -27.91
N ASP A 898 -6.78 -24.33 -26.79
CA ASP A 898 -6.87 -25.24 -25.65
C ASP A 898 -7.94 -26.32 -25.93
N THR A 899 -7.72 -27.57 -25.49
CA THR A 899 -8.73 -28.64 -25.59
C THR A 899 -9.97 -28.30 -24.75
N ASP A 900 -11.18 -28.53 -25.24
CA ASP A 900 -12.44 -28.38 -24.49
C ASP A 900 -13.08 -29.77 -24.32
N PRO A 901 -13.27 -30.26 -23.07
CA PRO A 901 -13.91 -31.56 -22.76
C PRO A 901 -15.27 -31.84 -23.36
N ASN A 902 -15.91 -30.80 -23.88
CA ASN A 902 -17.23 -30.89 -24.50
C ASN A 902 -17.17 -30.86 -26.03
N LEU A 903 -15.98 -30.78 -26.64
CA LEU A 903 -15.75 -30.63 -28.07
C LEU A 903 -14.69 -31.61 -28.58
N ALA A 904 -15.17 -32.60 -29.34
CA ALA A 904 -14.30 -33.66 -29.85
C ALA A 904 -13.15 -33.18 -30.76
N ASP A 905 -13.21 -31.95 -31.28
CA ASP A 905 -12.26 -31.31 -32.20
C ASP A 905 -12.17 -29.84 -31.78
N SER A 906 -11.23 -29.53 -30.90
CA SER A 906 -11.14 -28.24 -30.23
C SER A 906 -10.51 -27.16 -31.11
N ASP A 907 -9.53 -27.53 -31.94
CA ASP A 907 -8.84 -26.58 -32.83
C ASP A 907 -9.54 -26.39 -34.20
N GLY A 908 -10.53 -27.22 -34.50
CA GLY A 908 -11.48 -27.07 -35.59
C GLY A 908 -10.93 -27.46 -36.96
N ASP A 909 -9.89 -28.30 -37.01
CA ASP A 909 -9.30 -28.76 -38.28
C ASP A 909 -9.98 -30.01 -38.87
N GLY A 910 -10.88 -30.61 -38.10
CA GLY A 910 -11.66 -31.79 -38.45
C GLY A 910 -11.08 -33.11 -37.95
N LEU A 911 -9.98 -33.10 -37.19
CA LEU A 911 -9.43 -34.25 -36.47
C LEU A 911 -9.90 -34.24 -35.01
N PRO A 912 -10.19 -35.41 -34.40
CA PRO A 912 -10.53 -35.42 -32.98
C PRO A 912 -9.32 -35.32 -32.05
N ASP A 913 -9.46 -34.59 -30.95
CA ASP A 913 -8.39 -34.34 -29.99
C ASP A 913 -7.80 -35.65 -29.46
N GLY A 914 -8.67 -36.60 -29.07
CA GLY A 914 -8.31 -37.94 -28.62
C GLY A 914 -7.52 -38.74 -29.65
N TRP A 915 -7.83 -38.61 -30.94
CA TRP A 915 -7.09 -39.29 -32.02
C TRP A 915 -5.68 -38.71 -32.19
N GLU A 916 -5.56 -37.38 -32.16
CA GLU A 916 -4.29 -36.67 -32.31
C GLU A 916 -3.37 -36.88 -31.09
N ALA A 917 -3.96 -36.85 -29.89
CA ALA A 917 -3.32 -37.21 -28.63
C ALA A 917 -2.95 -38.70 -28.54
N ARG A 918 -3.43 -39.52 -29.48
CA ARG A 918 -3.31 -40.99 -29.49
C ARG A 918 -3.87 -41.63 -28.22
N TYR A 919 -4.92 -41.04 -27.65
CA TYR A 919 -5.59 -41.48 -26.43
C TYR A 919 -4.64 -41.52 -25.22
N THR A 920 -3.70 -40.57 -25.16
CA THR A 920 -2.75 -40.44 -24.07
C THR A 920 -2.70 -39.00 -23.57
N CYS A 921 -2.56 -38.81 -22.26
CA CYS A 921 -2.41 -37.48 -21.67
C CYS A 921 -0.98 -36.91 -21.78
N SER A 922 -0.09 -37.54 -22.57
CA SER A 922 1.33 -37.19 -22.60
C SER A 922 1.87 -37.15 -24.01
N TRP A 923 2.64 -36.12 -24.34
CA TRP A 923 3.21 -35.98 -25.66
C TRP A 923 4.63 -36.58 -25.75
N SER A 924 4.74 -37.71 -26.45
CA SER A 924 6.02 -38.36 -26.72
C SER A 924 6.71 -37.74 -27.93
N SER A 925 8.04 -37.62 -27.91
CA SER A 925 8.80 -37.15 -29.08
C SER A 925 8.71 -38.08 -30.31
N ALA A 926 8.11 -39.27 -30.14
CA ALA A 926 7.79 -40.16 -31.25
C ALA A 926 6.49 -39.75 -31.99
N GLN A 927 5.70 -38.86 -31.39
CA GLN A 927 4.43 -38.32 -31.90
C GLN A 927 4.59 -36.90 -32.46
N GLU A 928 5.81 -36.53 -32.88
CA GLU A 928 6.06 -35.27 -33.58
C GLU A 928 5.20 -35.21 -34.86
N GLY A 929 4.44 -34.12 -35.02
CA GLY A 929 3.59 -33.89 -36.20
C GLY A 929 2.10 -34.22 -36.01
N LEU A 930 1.69 -34.60 -34.80
CA LEU A 930 0.31 -34.60 -34.32
C LEU A 930 0.22 -33.80 -33.02
N ASN A 931 -0.74 -32.91 -32.93
CA ASN A 931 -0.97 -32.05 -31.79
C ASN A 931 -2.43 -31.56 -31.78
N PRO A 932 -3.28 -32.02 -30.83
CA PRO A 932 -4.69 -31.64 -30.73
C PRO A 932 -4.94 -30.14 -30.45
N LEU A 933 -3.87 -29.39 -30.23
CA LEU A 933 -3.91 -27.95 -29.94
C LEU A 933 -3.59 -27.12 -31.21
N ASN A 934 -3.19 -27.76 -32.32
CA ASN A 934 -2.61 -27.11 -33.48
C ASN A 934 -3.24 -27.55 -34.82
N GLY A 935 -4.37 -26.92 -35.16
CA GLY A 935 -5.13 -27.27 -36.36
C GLY A 935 -4.47 -27.00 -37.71
N SER A 936 -3.19 -26.60 -37.73
CA SER A 936 -2.39 -26.53 -38.96
C SER A 936 -1.77 -27.86 -39.34
N ASP A 937 -1.73 -28.84 -38.44
CA ASP A 937 -1.05 -30.11 -38.65
C ASP A 937 -1.91 -31.17 -39.34
N ALA A 938 -3.24 -31.03 -39.43
CA ALA A 938 -4.09 -31.86 -40.29
C ALA A 938 -3.56 -32.03 -41.73
N GLY A 939 -2.88 -31.00 -42.25
CA GLY A 939 -2.29 -31.00 -43.60
C GLY A 939 -0.87 -31.60 -43.69
N ASN A 940 -0.27 -32.03 -42.58
CA ASN A 940 1.07 -32.59 -42.55
C ASN A 940 1.08 -34.08 -42.97
N ASN A 941 2.25 -34.56 -43.38
CA ASN A 941 2.55 -35.98 -43.56
C ASN A 941 3.87 -36.26 -42.80
N PRO A 942 3.78 -36.60 -41.49
CA PRO A 942 4.95 -36.74 -40.61
C PRO A 942 5.85 -37.93 -40.98
N ASP A 943 5.27 -39.06 -41.37
CA ASP A 943 6.01 -40.29 -41.63
C ASP A 943 6.63 -40.35 -43.04
N GLY A 944 6.18 -39.53 -43.99
CA GLY A 944 6.67 -39.41 -45.36
C GLY A 944 6.23 -40.55 -46.28
N ASP A 945 5.05 -41.13 -46.08
CA ASP A 945 4.55 -42.31 -46.77
C ASP A 945 3.74 -42.05 -48.07
N GLY A 946 3.52 -40.78 -48.42
CA GLY A 946 2.80 -40.38 -49.63
C GLY A 946 3.42 -40.94 -50.93
N TYR A 947 2.67 -40.84 -52.04
CA TYR A 947 3.05 -41.45 -53.32
C TYR A 947 3.24 -40.42 -54.42
N ASP A 948 4.45 -40.34 -54.97
CA ASP A 948 4.79 -39.52 -56.17
C ASP A 948 4.05 -40.04 -57.41
N VAL A 949 2.84 -39.52 -57.64
CA VAL A 949 1.92 -39.93 -58.71
C VAL A 949 2.48 -39.56 -60.08
N ASN A 950 3.17 -38.42 -60.17
CA ASN A 950 3.64 -37.86 -61.43
C ASN A 950 5.05 -38.38 -61.83
N HIS A 951 5.75 -39.04 -60.92
CA HIS A 951 7.08 -39.64 -61.03
C HIS A 951 8.21 -38.63 -61.33
N ASP A 952 8.10 -37.39 -60.83
CA ASP A 952 9.17 -36.39 -60.97
C ASP A 952 10.25 -36.49 -59.88
N GLY A 953 10.04 -37.37 -58.89
CA GLY A 953 10.95 -37.65 -57.78
C GLY A 953 10.82 -36.68 -56.62
N ILE A 954 9.78 -35.85 -56.58
CA ILE A 954 9.49 -34.90 -55.51
C ILE A 954 8.04 -35.14 -55.07
N LEU A 955 7.81 -35.36 -53.78
CA LEU A 955 6.46 -35.44 -53.24
C LEU A 955 5.86 -34.03 -53.17
N GLN A 956 4.88 -33.72 -54.02
CA GLN A 956 4.18 -32.44 -53.99
C GLN A 956 3.05 -32.46 -52.93
N PRO A 957 2.53 -31.29 -52.50
CA PRO A 957 1.45 -31.23 -51.50
C PRO A 957 0.20 -32.03 -51.89
N ASP A 958 -0.16 -32.10 -53.17
CA ASP A 958 -1.27 -32.91 -53.67
C ASP A 958 -0.95 -34.41 -53.78
N GLU A 959 0.27 -34.82 -53.46
CA GLU A 959 0.75 -36.21 -53.44
C GLU A 959 1.01 -36.72 -52.01
N MET A 960 0.87 -35.85 -50.99
CA MET A 960 1.02 -36.20 -49.58
C MET A 960 -0.22 -36.94 -49.08
N TYR A 961 -0.02 -38.00 -48.28
CA TYR A 961 -1.08 -38.65 -47.54
C TYR A 961 -1.15 -37.99 -46.17
N THR A 962 -2.08 -37.06 -46.00
CA THR A 962 -2.07 -36.13 -44.86
C THR A 962 -2.77 -36.71 -43.64
N ASN A 963 -2.44 -36.26 -42.43
CA ASN A 963 -3.10 -36.67 -41.17
C ASN A 963 -4.65 -36.70 -41.31
N TRP A 964 -5.23 -35.68 -41.94
CA TRP A 964 -6.65 -35.63 -42.25
C TRP A 964 -7.13 -36.81 -43.13
N MET A 965 -6.40 -37.13 -44.19
CA MET A 965 -6.76 -38.25 -45.06
C MET A 965 -6.62 -39.59 -44.33
N GLU A 966 -5.66 -39.70 -43.42
CA GLU A 966 -5.38 -40.89 -42.62
C GLU A 966 -6.46 -41.19 -41.58
N TYR A 967 -6.99 -40.15 -40.95
CA TYR A 967 -8.15 -40.27 -40.06
C TYR A 967 -9.41 -40.69 -40.85
N TYR A 968 -9.74 -39.93 -41.90
CA TYR A 968 -10.99 -40.11 -42.64
C TYR A 968 -11.00 -41.33 -43.60
N VAL A 969 -9.90 -42.08 -43.75
CA VAL A 969 -9.85 -43.30 -44.59
C VAL A 969 -10.83 -44.39 -44.10
N SER A 970 -11.18 -44.37 -42.81
CA SER A 970 -12.11 -45.28 -42.15
C SER A 970 -13.58 -44.97 -42.43
N SER A 971 -13.92 -43.70 -42.69
CA SER A 971 -15.29 -43.19 -42.67
C SER A 971 -15.73 -42.52 -43.98
N LEU A 972 -14.79 -42.05 -44.82
CA LEU A 972 -15.05 -41.40 -46.10
C LEU A 972 -14.50 -42.20 -47.30
N ILE A 973 -15.24 -42.15 -48.41
CA ILE A 973 -14.77 -42.60 -49.72
C ILE A 973 -14.34 -41.36 -50.50
N MET A 974 -13.03 -41.09 -50.51
CA MET A 974 -12.43 -39.96 -51.21
C MET A 974 -12.26 -40.27 -52.71
N MET A 975 -12.55 -39.29 -53.58
CA MET A 975 -12.58 -39.43 -55.05
C MET A 975 -11.87 -38.25 -55.73
N GLY A 976 -10.56 -38.13 -55.53
CA GLY A 976 -9.82 -36.91 -55.87
C GLY A 976 -10.17 -35.82 -54.87
N ASP A 977 -10.48 -34.61 -55.33
CA ASP A 977 -10.80 -33.46 -54.46
C ASP A 977 -12.25 -33.47 -53.90
N VAL A 978 -13.00 -34.57 -53.99
CA VAL A 978 -14.39 -34.68 -53.50
C VAL A 978 -14.69 -36.01 -52.80
N ASP A 979 -15.71 -36.03 -51.94
CA ASP A 979 -16.23 -37.24 -51.28
C ASP A 979 -17.32 -37.98 -52.10
N GLN A 980 -17.87 -39.09 -51.58
CA GLN A 980 -18.96 -39.83 -52.25
C GLN A 980 -20.27 -39.06 -52.46
N ASN A 981 -20.46 -37.96 -51.75
CA ASN A 981 -21.64 -37.11 -51.84
C ASN A 981 -21.43 -35.90 -52.77
N GLY A 982 -20.21 -35.71 -53.27
CA GLY A 982 -19.82 -34.60 -54.12
C GLY A 982 -19.47 -33.32 -53.34
N ASN A 983 -19.22 -33.42 -52.04
CA ASN A 983 -18.66 -32.34 -51.23
C ASN A 983 -17.16 -32.24 -51.52
N SER A 984 -16.60 -31.03 -51.56
CA SER A 984 -15.17 -30.83 -51.69
C SER A 984 -14.44 -31.23 -50.41
N LEU A 985 -13.29 -31.89 -50.55
CA LEU A 985 -12.41 -32.18 -49.43
C LEU A 985 -11.68 -30.91 -48.96
N SER A 986 -11.22 -30.91 -47.71
CA SER A 986 -10.42 -29.82 -47.12
C SER A 986 -9.07 -29.64 -47.83
N PHE A 987 -8.54 -30.72 -48.42
CA PHE A 987 -7.26 -30.77 -49.11
C PHE A 987 -7.41 -31.26 -50.54
N SER A 988 -6.61 -30.72 -51.46
CA SER A 988 -6.53 -31.25 -52.83
C SER A 988 -5.59 -32.45 -52.88
N THR A 989 -5.98 -33.50 -53.58
CA THR A 989 -5.23 -34.76 -53.61
C THR A 989 -5.29 -35.46 -54.95
N SER A 990 -4.15 -35.98 -55.36
CA SER A 990 -3.95 -36.83 -56.55
C SER A 990 -3.85 -38.32 -56.20
N LEU A 991 -3.80 -38.66 -54.90
CA LEU A 991 -3.71 -40.04 -54.40
C LEU A 991 -5.02 -40.81 -54.64
N PHE A 992 -6.15 -40.15 -54.43
CA PHE A 992 -7.47 -40.74 -54.61
C PHE A 992 -7.96 -40.54 -56.04
N ASN A 993 -8.45 -41.60 -56.68
CA ASN A 993 -8.79 -41.55 -58.10
C ASN A 993 -10.29 -41.32 -58.32
N GLU A 994 -10.66 -40.36 -59.17
CA GLU A 994 -12.06 -40.10 -59.58
C GLU A 994 -12.83 -41.34 -60.10
N SER A 995 -12.10 -42.36 -60.59
CA SER A 995 -12.72 -43.61 -61.10
C SER A 995 -13.39 -44.49 -60.03
N TRP A 996 -13.29 -44.13 -58.74
CA TRP A 996 -13.93 -44.83 -57.63
C TRP A 996 -15.45 -44.57 -57.54
N ASN A 997 -15.93 -43.55 -58.24
CA ASN A 997 -17.35 -43.16 -58.24
C ASN A 997 -18.26 -44.30 -58.74
N GLY A 998 -18.97 -44.94 -57.80
CA GLY A 998 -19.90 -46.04 -58.04
C GLY A 998 -19.31 -47.46 -58.00
N SER A 999 -18.02 -47.63 -57.66
CA SER A 999 -17.40 -48.96 -57.49
C SER A 999 -17.10 -49.35 -56.04
N ALA A 1000 -16.83 -48.37 -55.16
CA ALA A 1000 -16.63 -48.61 -53.73
C ALA A 1000 -17.97 -48.64 -52.99
N THR A 1001 -18.17 -49.64 -52.12
CA THR A 1001 -19.40 -49.77 -51.31
C THR A 1001 -19.23 -49.29 -49.87
N GLU A 1002 -18.00 -49.29 -49.36
CA GLU A 1002 -17.61 -48.87 -48.01
C GLU A 1002 -16.25 -48.16 -48.09
N PRO A 1003 -15.88 -47.33 -47.09
CA PRO A 1003 -14.55 -46.71 -46.96
C PRO A 1003 -13.40 -47.73 -46.91
N PHE A 1004 -12.17 -47.29 -47.11
CA PHE A 1004 -11.01 -48.20 -47.19
C PHE A 1004 -10.70 -48.84 -45.82
N GLY A 1005 -10.70 -48.05 -44.74
CA GLY A 1005 -10.46 -48.51 -43.37
C GLY A 1005 -11.55 -49.45 -42.82
N PHE A 1006 -12.74 -49.50 -43.43
CA PHE A 1006 -13.78 -50.50 -43.09
C PHE A 1006 -13.31 -51.95 -43.28
N PHE A 1007 -12.34 -52.17 -44.19
CA PHE A 1007 -11.78 -53.50 -44.46
C PHE A 1007 -10.54 -53.82 -43.62
N ALA A 1008 -10.20 -52.97 -42.64
CA ALA A 1008 -9.14 -53.23 -41.69
C ALA A 1008 -9.33 -54.59 -41.02
N THR A 1009 -8.22 -55.28 -40.81
CA THR A 1009 -8.24 -56.59 -40.15
C THR A 1009 -8.46 -56.41 -38.65
N ASN A 1010 -8.93 -57.47 -37.96
CA ASN A 1010 -9.07 -57.42 -36.50
C ASN A 1010 -7.72 -57.22 -35.81
N GLU A 1011 -6.63 -57.59 -36.46
CA GLU A 1011 -5.27 -57.35 -35.99
C GLU A 1011 -4.97 -55.84 -35.95
N VAL A 1012 -5.25 -55.09 -37.03
CA VAL A 1012 -5.07 -53.62 -37.07
C VAL A 1012 -5.97 -52.91 -36.05
N ILE A 1013 -7.23 -53.32 -35.92
CA ILE A 1013 -8.17 -52.73 -34.94
C ILE A 1013 -7.71 -53.00 -33.49
N GLN A 1014 -7.09 -54.16 -33.22
CA GLN A 1014 -6.59 -54.50 -31.87
C GLN A 1014 -5.32 -53.73 -31.49
N ASP A 1015 -4.59 -53.18 -32.45
CA ASP A 1015 -3.43 -52.33 -32.22
C ASP A 1015 -3.82 -50.89 -31.82
N GLN A 1016 -5.13 -50.56 -31.85
CA GLN A 1016 -5.73 -49.33 -31.33
C GLN A 1016 -6.72 -49.61 -30.16
N PRO A 1017 -6.29 -50.22 -29.05
CA PRO A 1017 -7.20 -50.76 -28.03
C PRO A 1017 -7.98 -49.70 -27.23
N MET A 1018 -7.53 -48.45 -27.22
CA MET A 1018 -8.17 -47.32 -26.52
C MET A 1018 -8.98 -46.42 -27.47
N ALA A 1019 -8.95 -46.68 -28.79
CA ALA A 1019 -9.68 -45.89 -29.75
C ALA A 1019 -11.21 -46.12 -29.63
N PRO A 1020 -12.02 -45.03 -29.63
CA PRO A 1020 -13.45 -45.11 -29.84
C PRO A 1020 -13.80 -45.92 -31.08
N VAL A 1021 -15.02 -46.47 -31.09
CA VAL A 1021 -15.49 -47.26 -32.24
C VAL A 1021 -15.53 -46.44 -33.54
N ALA A 1022 -15.64 -45.11 -33.44
CA ALA A 1022 -15.64 -44.21 -34.59
C ALA A 1022 -14.29 -44.17 -35.31
N ASP A 1023 -13.18 -44.29 -34.58
CA ASP A 1023 -11.83 -44.08 -35.11
C ASP A 1023 -11.16 -45.39 -35.57
N GLN A 1024 -11.73 -46.53 -35.18
CA GLN A 1024 -11.24 -47.85 -35.54
C GLN A 1024 -11.14 -48.03 -37.07
N GLY A 1025 -9.92 -48.31 -37.54
CA GLY A 1025 -9.63 -48.48 -38.96
C GLY A 1025 -9.06 -47.25 -39.65
N SER A 1026 -8.74 -46.17 -38.92
CA SER A 1026 -7.84 -45.13 -39.41
C SER A 1026 -6.44 -45.68 -39.69
N SER A 1027 -5.64 -45.01 -40.53
CA SER A 1027 -4.20 -45.27 -40.60
C SER A 1027 -3.44 -44.55 -39.47
N ASP A 1028 -2.16 -44.90 -39.28
CA ASP A 1028 -1.27 -44.32 -38.29
C ASP A 1028 -0.29 -43.33 -38.96
N PRO A 1029 -0.48 -42.01 -38.79
CA PRO A 1029 0.29 -40.97 -39.49
C PRO A 1029 1.78 -40.87 -39.08
N LEU A 1030 2.17 -41.64 -38.08
CA LEU A 1030 3.54 -41.75 -37.58
C LEU A 1030 4.20 -43.05 -38.05
N ASN A 1031 3.46 -43.94 -38.70
CA ASN A 1031 3.92 -45.23 -39.16
C ASN A 1031 3.50 -45.50 -40.61
N ARG A 1032 4.49 -45.42 -41.51
CA ARG A 1032 4.33 -45.59 -42.96
C ARG A 1032 3.58 -46.83 -43.44
N ASP A 1033 3.48 -47.86 -42.62
CA ASP A 1033 2.92 -49.18 -42.92
C ASP A 1033 2.09 -49.62 -41.72
N THR A 1034 0.85 -49.14 -41.66
CA THR A 1034 -0.03 -49.30 -40.49
C THR A 1034 -0.29 -50.76 -40.17
N ASP A 1035 -0.45 -51.62 -41.18
CA ASP A 1035 -0.76 -53.04 -40.99
C ASP A 1035 0.48 -53.96 -40.95
N GLY A 1036 1.66 -53.40 -41.20
CA GLY A 1036 2.96 -54.06 -41.08
C GLY A 1036 3.21 -55.12 -42.16
N ASP A 1037 2.49 -55.07 -43.29
CA ASP A 1037 2.62 -56.03 -44.38
C ASP A 1037 3.80 -55.74 -45.33
N GLY A 1038 4.42 -54.58 -45.18
CA GLY A 1038 5.58 -54.10 -45.92
C GLY A 1038 5.25 -53.14 -47.06
N MET A 1039 3.99 -52.71 -47.21
CA MET A 1039 3.54 -51.73 -48.20
C MET A 1039 3.16 -50.41 -47.52
N PRO A 1040 3.57 -49.25 -48.05
CA PRO A 1040 3.20 -47.98 -47.42
C PRO A 1040 1.74 -47.59 -47.64
N ASP A 1041 1.09 -46.99 -46.65
CA ASP A 1041 -0.36 -46.70 -46.67
C ASP A 1041 -0.74 -45.79 -47.85
N GLY A 1042 -0.02 -44.70 -48.07
CA GLY A 1042 -0.23 -43.81 -49.23
C GLY A 1042 -0.05 -44.50 -50.59
N TRP A 1043 0.80 -45.53 -50.67
CA TRP A 1043 0.94 -46.38 -51.87
C TRP A 1043 -0.28 -47.31 -52.01
N GLU A 1044 -0.70 -47.93 -50.90
CA GLU A 1044 -1.82 -48.85 -50.88
C GLU A 1044 -3.10 -48.16 -51.33
N VAL A 1045 -3.40 -46.98 -50.78
CA VAL A 1045 -4.57 -46.17 -51.13
C VAL A 1045 -4.58 -45.83 -52.63
N TYR A 1046 -3.45 -45.40 -53.21
CA TYR A 1046 -3.37 -45.09 -54.64
C TYR A 1046 -3.58 -46.33 -55.53
N PHE A 1047 -3.07 -47.49 -55.12
CA PHE A 1047 -3.18 -48.75 -55.86
C PHE A 1047 -4.40 -49.61 -55.51
N ALA A 1048 -5.18 -49.23 -54.50
CA ALA A 1048 -6.35 -49.94 -53.96
C ALA A 1048 -7.51 -50.16 -54.96
N ARG A 1049 -7.34 -49.79 -56.24
CA ARG A 1049 -8.33 -49.88 -57.33
C ARG A 1049 -9.25 -51.09 -57.18
N TRP A 1050 -10.48 -50.82 -56.73
CA TRP A 1050 -11.56 -51.79 -56.63
C TRP A 1050 -11.87 -52.35 -58.01
N ASN A 1051 -11.30 -53.51 -58.29
CA ASN A 1051 -11.72 -54.51 -59.26
C ASN A 1051 -12.56 -54.05 -60.48
N VAL A 1052 -12.07 -53.08 -61.26
CA VAL A 1052 -12.65 -52.74 -62.59
C VAL A 1052 -12.47 -53.91 -63.58
N LEU A 1053 -11.71 -54.95 -63.22
CA LEU A 1053 -11.44 -56.10 -64.08
C LEU A 1053 -12.45 -57.25 -63.96
N GLU A 1054 -13.35 -57.29 -62.97
CA GLU A 1054 -14.34 -58.39 -62.87
C GLU A 1054 -15.62 -58.22 -63.71
N ASN A 1055 -15.88 -57.04 -64.29
CA ASN A 1055 -17.05 -56.81 -65.16
C ASN A 1055 -16.78 -56.90 -66.68
N LEU A 1056 -15.56 -57.29 -67.11
CA LEU A 1056 -15.29 -57.62 -68.51
C LEU A 1056 -15.28 -59.13 -68.74
N GLY A 1057 -16.46 -59.72 -68.63
CA GLY A 1057 -16.74 -61.00 -69.29
C GLY A 1057 -16.87 -60.84 -70.80
N HIS A 1058 -15.75 -60.88 -71.53
CA HIS A 1058 -15.59 -61.60 -72.83
C HIS A 1058 -14.22 -61.44 -73.47
#